data_AF-A0A7S0K1Q7-F1
#
_entry.id   AF-A0A7S0K1Q7-F1
#
_cell.length_a   1.000
_cell.length_b   1.000
_cell.length_c   1.000
_cell.angle_alpha   90.00
_cell.angle_beta   90.00
_cell.angle_gamma   90.00
#
_symmetry.space_group_name_H-M   'P 1'
#
loop_
_entity.id
_entity.type
_entity.pdbx_description
1 polymer ?
#
loop_
_entity_poly.entity_id
_entity_poly.type
_entity_poly.pdbx_seq_one_letter_code
_entity_poly.pdbx_strand_id
1 'polypeptide(L)'
;TSLSVTGRRGGSFSLGVTCRVGDMLLAPALHHQFVIRGCSPGQEPMASSSDLCQVCAANAYSDGGPAAACVSCPAAGARCVDGVLQLLQGFFRPPADQGKPLTGASELHPCFNDEACLLNTTARRYGCAEGYSGPLCGVCEEGWAPFGRACSRCWDGWLNTAVLAALGVAAAALAVFLAVRTAGAATARRSSRSIAVRQLLSHVQGLGALALFQSKGTEFFQSLAGFTQGVSASPMSWGPVQCATRMGFLERFWATAALPVAAVVLTALAFVAIELLRAALAASAQRGMKVQSPASRGSDPSTSSSSSSSSSSRVGRSLAAAPAKSLINPLATSAAGGAGIANAGANVAASAADQAGPQPAVTGLHAIRLFFARSQYLVALVIVLFLMYMPLVTLAITALDCHDRPIGGVSYLEADLSVECFSPSHMPAVVGSGALLLVVGMGFPLLLVATLRGSAERPSLRFLYDGYSEARHLRWWEALVLLRKMGLVMAASLVTDASSQVAAAMLVLVPSLWLQATCRPYSLPKANAVESLSLMALVVTATVSLVYLRAQGGAEAVAQLEAQPQQPWVDVAVTAVLIATNALVLSLAACAVVRSGDETAGAASSSPACVCCGRRLALCNGEEQRMLLKPTTAPTLSARPGSVSFAGPASRPQPREELGSAQALAPGAQRGGRTGRLAGRRGRQAETAREQDSKDRTQFAPQRALLHPPPRHGAAVE
;
A
#
# COMPACT_ATOMS: atom_id res chain seq x y z
N THR A 1 -32.89 -10.26 -78.47
CA THR A 1 -31.41 -10.22 -78.42
C THR A 1 -30.99 -9.98 -76.98
N SER A 2 -30.16 -10.86 -76.42
CA SER A 2 -29.54 -10.66 -75.11
C SER A 2 -28.14 -10.07 -75.30
N LEU A 3 -27.81 -9.05 -74.51
CA LEU A 3 -26.45 -8.51 -74.41
C LEU A 3 -25.83 -9.05 -73.12
N SER A 4 -24.79 -9.87 -73.24
CA SER A 4 -23.95 -10.26 -72.11
C SER A 4 -22.65 -9.46 -72.12
N VAL A 5 -22.15 -9.10 -70.94
CA VAL A 5 -20.87 -8.40 -70.77
C VAL A 5 -20.07 -9.13 -69.71
N THR A 6 -19.02 -9.84 -70.15
CA THR A 6 -17.99 -10.43 -69.29
C THR A 6 -16.85 -9.42 -69.10
N GLY A 7 -16.28 -9.39 -67.89
CA GLY A 7 -15.25 -8.43 -67.53
C GLY A 7 -14.72 -8.67 -66.12
N ARG A 8 -13.63 -7.99 -65.76
CA ARG A 8 -13.01 -8.13 -64.44
C ARG A 8 -13.95 -7.63 -63.33
N ARG A 9 -13.98 -8.33 -62.20
CA ARG A 9 -14.62 -7.86 -60.96
C ARG A 9 -14.09 -6.47 -60.61
N GLY A 10 -14.99 -5.55 -60.28
CA GLY A 10 -14.68 -4.13 -60.07
C GLY A 10 -14.57 -3.26 -61.32
N GLY A 11 -14.56 -3.85 -62.52
CA GLY A 11 -14.50 -3.09 -63.76
C GLY A 11 -15.73 -2.21 -63.94
N SER A 12 -15.50 -0.92 -64.21
CA SER A 12 -16.52 0.00 -64.72
C SER A 12 -16.59 -0.10 -66.25
N PHE A 13 -17.81 -0.18 -66.76
CA PHE A 13 -18.09 -0.32 -68.18
C PHE A 13 -19.12 0.73 -68.59
N SER A 14 -18.98 1.30 -69.80
CA SER A 14 -19.97 2.21 -70.37
C SER A 14 -20.64 1.53 -71.56
N LEU A 15 -21.96 1.33 -71.45
CA LEU A 15 -22.81 0.99 -72.58
C LEU A 15 -23.16 2.29 -73.31
N GLY A 16 -22.65 2.45 -74.54
CA GLY A 16 -23.06 3.52 -75.45
C GLY A 16 -24.09 2.99 -76.45
N VAL A 17 -25.24 3.64 -76.55
CA VAL A 17 -26.27 3.36 -77.57
C VAL A 17 -26.34 4.54 -78.53
N THR A 18 -25.95 4.30 -79.78
CA THR A 18 -25.98 5.26 -80.89
C THR A 18 -27.02 4.82 -81.93
N CYS A 19 -27.84 5.76 -82.39
CA CYS A 19 -28.76 5.52 -83.50
C CYS A 19 -28.14 6.04 -84.80
N ARG A 20 -28.38 5.34 -85.92
CA ARG A 20 -27.95 5.77 -87.26
C ARG A 20 -29.08 5.59 -88.28
N VAL A 21 -29.19 6.52 -89.22
CA VAL A 21 -30.08 6.43 -90.39
C VAL A 21 -29.19 6.56 -91.62
N GLY A 22 -28.96 5.44 -92.31
CA GLY A 22 -27.81 5.32 -93.22
C GLY A 22 -26.50 5.59 -92.46
N ASP A 23 -25.61 6.38 -93.06
CA ASP A 23 -24.37 6.80 -92.40
C ASP A 23 -24.56 7.87 -91.32
N MET A 24 -25.67 8.60 -91.32
CA MET A 24 -25.90 9.73 -90.41
C MET A 24 -26.13 9.23 -88.97
N LEU A 25 -25.25 9.65 -88.05
CA LEU A 25 -25.41 9.44 -86.61
C LEU A 25 -26.44 10.42 -86.04
N LEU A 26 -27.43 9.90 -85.31
CA LEU A 26 -28.36 10.72 -84.54
C LEU A 26 -27.76 10.96 -83.15
N ALA A 27 -27.71 12.24 -82.75
CA ALA A 27 -27.28 12.68 -81.43
C ALA A 27 -28.48 13.01 -80.52
N PRO A 28 -28.36 12.88 -79.19
CA PRO A 28 -27.18 12.43 -78.45
C PRO A 28 -27.02 10.90 -78.42
N ALA A 29 -25.79 10.43 -78.21
CA ALA A 29 -25.53 9.05 -77.82
C ALA A 29 -25.96 8.84 -76.36
N LEU A 30 -26.71 7.77 -76.08
CA LEU A 30 -27.12 7.43 -74.72
C LEU A 30 -26.02 6.59 -74.04
N HIS A 31 -25.41 7.12 -72.99
CA HIS A 31 -24.39 6.43 -72.20
C HIS A 31 -24.93 6.01 -70.84
N HIS A 32 -24.76 4.73 -70.51
CA HIS A 32 -25.03 4.18 -69.18
C HIS A 32 -23.77 3.55 -68.60
N GLN A 33 -23.39 3.90 -67.37
CA GLN A 33 -22.26 3.27 -66.67
C GLN A 33 -22.77 2.19 -65.71
N PHE A 34 -22.12 1.04 -65.73
CA PHE A 34 -22.38 -0.07 -64.83
C PHE A 34 -21.05 -0.67 -64.33
N VAL A 35 -21.07 -1.27 -63.14
CA VAL A 35 -19.87 -1.83 -62.50
C VAL A 35 -20.13 -3.29 -62.17
N ILE A 36 -19.21 -4.17 -62.56
CA ILE A 36 -19.26 -5.58 -62.13
C ILE A 36 -18.92 -5.62 -60.65
N ARG A 37 -19.90 -6.01 -59.82
CA ARG A 37 -19.71 -6.12 -58.36
C ARG A 37 -18.56 -7.10 -58.05
N GLY A 38 -17.75 -6.76 -57.06
CA GLY A 38 -16.79 -7.69 -56.48
C GLY A 38 -17.45 -8.67 -55.50
N CYS A 39 -16.67 -9.34 -54.68
CA CYS A 39 -17.20 -10.24 -53.66
C CYS A 39 -17.97 -9.50 -52.57
N SER A 40 -18.85 -10.19 -51.85
CA SER A 40 -19.47 -9.62 -50.65
C SER A 40 -18.43 -9.45 -49.53
N PRO A 41 -18.75 -8.69 -48.47
CA PRO A 41 -18.07 -8.85 -47.19
C PRO A 41 -18.06 -10.34 -46.78
N GLY A 42 -17.01 -10.75 -46.09
CA GLY A 42 -16.75 -12.15 -45.73
C GLY A 42 -16.26 -13.07 -46.85
N GLN A 43 -16.05 -12.54 -48.06
CA GLN A 43 -15.62 -13.35 -49.21
C GLN A 43 -14.39 -12.79 -49.93
N GLU A 44 -13.70 -13.67 -50.66
CA GLU A 44 -12.56 -13.37 -51.54
C GLU A 44 -12.66 -14.14 -52.88
N PRO A 45 -11.89 -13.77 -53.91
CA PRO A 45 -11.71 -14.58 -55.12
C PRO A 45 -11.28 -16.02 -54.85
N MET A 46 -11.93 -17.00 -55.50
CA MET A 46 -11.38 -18.36 -55.55
C MET A 46 -10.05 -18.38 -56.31
N ALA A 47 -9.01 -18.99 -55.75
CA ALA A 47 -7.74 -19.17 -56.44
C ALA A 47 -7.85 -20.00 -57.74
N SER A 48 -8.91 -20.82 -57.86
CA SER A 48 -9.24 -21.62 -59.04
C SER A 48 -10.05 -20.89 -60.11
N SER A 49 -10.66 -19.73 -59.83
CA SER A 49 -11.43 -18.97 -60.82
C SER A 49 -11.55 -17.48 -60.49
N SER A 50 -11.23 -16.63 -61.48
CA SER A 50 -11.23 -15.16 -61.37
C SER A 50 -12.61 -14.52 -61.15
N ASP A 51 -13.66 -15.33 -61.14
CA ASP A 51 -15.05 -14.87 -61.25
C ASP A 51 -15.92 -15.32 -60.04
N LEU A 52 -15.61 -16.48 -59.43
CA LEU A 52 -16.31 -16.98 -58.25
C LEU A 52 -15.70 -16.46 -56.93
N CYS A 53 -16.53 -16.35 -55.90
CA CYS A 53 -16.15 -15.94 -54.55
C CYS A 53 -16.26 -17.12 -53.56
N GLN A 54 -15.29 -17.25 -52.66
CA GLN A 54 -15.32 -18.17 -51.51
C GLN A 54 -15.42 -17.38 -50.21
N VAL A 55 -16.00 -17.97 -49.17
CA VAL A 55 -16.00 -17.40 -47.81
C VAL A 55 -14.58 -17.48 -47.22
N CYS A 56 -14.18 -16.49 -46.42
CA CYS A 56 -12.90 -16.53 -45.71
C CYS A 56 -12.76 -17.77 -44.82
N ALA A 57 -11.51 -18.22 -44.65
CA ALA A 57 -11.18 -19.24 -43.65
C ALA A 57 -11.52 -18.79 -42.23
N ALA A 58 -11.63 -19.76 -41.31
CA ALA A 58 -11.83 -19.49 -39.88
C ALA A 58 -10.73 -18.54 -39.34
N ASN A 59 -11.12 -17.60 -38.49
CA ASN A 59 -10.27 -16.51 -37.97
C ASN A 59 -9.63 -15.62 -39.08
N ALA A 60 -10.28 -15.48 -40.23
CA ALA A 60 -9.99 -14.45 -41.23
C ALA A 60 -11.25 -13.64 -41.58
N TYR A 61 -11.07 -12.46 -42.17
CA TYR A 61 -12.17 -11.59 -42.60
C TYR A 61 -11.86 -10.85 -43.90
N SER A 62 -12.91 -10.42 -44.61
CA SER A 62 -12.80 -9.59 -45.83
C SER A 62 -13.87 -8.51 -45.85
N ASP A 63 -13.51 -7.31 -46.28
CA ASP A 63 -14.45 -6.20 -46.51
C ASP A 63 -15.21 -6.32 -47.84
N GLY A 64 -14.89 -7.33 -48.65
CA GLY A 64 -15.47 -7.53 -49.97
C GLY A 64 -15.03 -6.47 -50.98
N GLY A 65 -15.87 -6.24 -51.98
CA GLY A 65 -15.56 -5.33 -53.07
C GLY A 65 -14.58 -5.92 -54.09
N PRO A 66 -13.96 -5.07 -54.93
CA PRO A 66 -13.25 -5.52 -56.12
C PRO A 66 -11.83 -6.05 -55.87
N ALA A 67 -11.20 -5.59 -54.80
CA ALA A 67 -9.89 -6.04 -54.32
C ALA A 67 -10.04 -6.85 -53.02
N ALA A 68 -11.15 -7.59 -52.89
CA ALA A 68 -11.42 -8.44 -51.74
C ALA A 68 -10.33 -9.49 -51.55
N ALA A 69 -9.78 -9.57 -50.34
CA ALA A 69 -8.80 -10.58 -49.93
C ALA A 69 -8.99 -10.84 -48.43
N CYS A 70 -8.96 -12.10 -48.00
CA CYS A 70 -9.14 -12.42 -46.59
C CYS A 70 -7.86 -12.13 -45.80
N VAL A 71 -7.96 -11.24 -44.81
CA VAL A 71 -6.89 -10.95 -43.84
C VAL A 71 -7.15 -11.69 -42.54
N SER A 72 -6.09 -12.04 -41.80
CA SER A 72 -6.21 -12.67 -40.48
C SER A 72 -6.93 -11.75 -39.48
N CYS A 73 -7.74 -12.33 -38.60
CA CYS A 73 -8.38 -11.60 -37.51
C CYS A 73 -7.33 -11.14 -36.48
N PRO A 74 -7.45 -9.93 -35.88
CA PRO A 74 -6.65 -9.55 -34.73
C PRO A 74 -6.74 -10.57 -33.59
N ALA A 75 -5.62 -10.87 -32.93
CA ALA A 75 -5.54 -11.92 -31.90
C ALA A 75 -6.27 -11.56 -30.59
N ALA A 76 -6.54 -10.28 -30.35
CA ALA A 76 -7.31 -9.74 -29.24
C ALA A 76 -8.21 -8.59 -29.74
N GLY A 77 -9.24 -8.23 -28.98
CA GLY A 77 -10.14 -7.10 -29.29
C GLY A 77 -11.07 -7.28 -30.49
N ALA A 78 -11.02 -8.42 -31.17
CA ALA A 78 -11.86 -8.73 -32.33
C ALA A 78 -12.36 -10.18 -32.31
N ARG A 79 -13.44 -10.44 -33.03
CA ARG A 79 -13.92 -11.78 -33.41
C ARG A 79 -14.28 -11.75 -34.90
N CYS A 80 -13.96 -12.79 -35.64
CA CYS A 80 -14.28 -12.89 -37.06
C CYS A 80 -15.17 -14.11 -37.31
N VAL A 81 -16.43 -13.86 -37.67
CA VAL A 81 -17.48 -14.88 -37.82
C VAL A 81 -17.98 -14.81 -39.25
N ASP A 82 -18.03 -15.95 -39.95
CA ASP A 82 -18.42 -16.06 -41.37
C ASP A 82 -17.69 -15.07 -42.31
N GLY A 83 -16.42 -14.78 -41.99
CA GLY A 83 -15.59 -13.81 -42.70
C GLY A 83 -15.86 -12.33 -42.36
N VAL A 84 -16.74 -12.03 -41.42
CA VAL A 84 -17.09 -10.65 -41.03
C VAL A 84 -16.40 -10.27 -39.73
N LEU A 85 -15.67 -9.14 -39.74
CA LEU A 85 -15.03 -8.56 -38.56
C LEU A 85 -16.06 -7.96 -37.59
N GLN A 86 -16.02 -8.41 -36.34
CA GLN A 86 -16.73 -7.84 -35.20
C GLN A 86 -15.69 -7.31 -34.21
N LEU A 87 -15.71 -6.00 -33.92
CA LEU A 87 -14.81 -5.37 -32.94
C LEU A 87 -15.45 -5.40 -31.55
N LEU A 88 -14.63 -5.67 -30.52
CA LEU A 88 -15.05 -5.72 -29.12
C LEU A 88 -14.79 -4.36 -28.44
N GLN A 89 -15.66 -3.97 -27.52
CA GLN A 89 -15.47 -2.80 -26.64
C GLN A 89 -14.44 -3.09 -25.54
N GLY A 90 -13.95 -2.06 -24.86
CA GLY A 90 -12.94 -2.21 -23.79
C GLY A 90 -11.50 -2.43 -24.27
N PHE A 91 -11.21 -2.17 -25.55
CA PHE A 91 -9.87 -2.30 -26.14
C PHE A 91 -9.30 -0.96 -26.61
N PHE A 92 -8.00 -0.79 -26.43
CA PHE A 92 -7.20 0.35 -26.84
C PHE A 92 -6.36 -0.03 -28.07
N ARG A 93 -6.29 0.88 -29.06
CA ARG A 93 -5.43 0.73 -30.23
C ARG A 93 -4.31 1.78 -30.20
N PRO A 94 -3.02 1.41 -30.23
CA PRO A 94 -1.92 2.36 -30.20
C PRO A 94 -2.03 3.45 -31.30
N PRO A 95 -1.67 4.72 -31.00
CA PRO A 95 -1.72 5.81 -31.99
C PRO A 95 -0.96 5.52 -33.28
N ALA A 96 0.18 4.83 -33.18
CA ALA A 96 0.99 4.41 -34.33
C ALA A 96 0.28 3.43 -35.28
N ASP A 97 -0.85 2.86 -34.88
CA ASP A 97 -1.66 1.90 -35.63
C ASP A 97 -3.00 2.48 -36.11
N GLN A 98 -3.32 3.73 -35.76
CA GLN A 98 -4.53 4.40 -36.23
C GLN A 98 -4.53 4.56 -37.75
N GLY A 99 -5.67 4.28 -38.39
CA GLY A 99 -5.83 4.33 -39.85
C GLY A 99 -5.26 3.14 -40.61
N LYS A 100 -4.42 2.28 -40.00
CA LYS A 100 -4.01 1.01 -40.61
C LYS A 100 -5.18 0.02 -40.65
N PRO A 101 -5.24 -0.90 -41.64
CA PRO A 101 -6.19 -2.01 -41.61
C PRO A 101 -6.04 -2.83 -40.33
N LEU A 102 -7.11 -3.52 -39.94
CA LEU A 102 -7.09 -4.47 -38.83
C LEU A 102 -6.69 -5.84 -39.39
N THR A 103 -5.71 -6.48 -38.78
CA THR A 103 -5.15 -7.76 -39.21
C THR A 103 -4.68 -8.57 -37.99
N GLY A 104 -4.25 -9.82 -38.17
CA GLY A 104 -3.62 -10.60 -37.10
C GLY A 104 -2.31 -10.01 -36.55
N ALA A 105 -1.74 -9.00 -37.21
CA ALA A 105 -0.60 -8.22 -36.71
C ALA A 105 -1.00 -6.89 -36.04
N SER A 106 -2.30 -6.58 -35.92
CA SER A 106 -2.77 -5.36 -35.27
C SER A 106 -2.75 -5.47 -33.75
N GLU A 107 -2.11 -4.50 -33.12
CA GLU A 107 -1.95 -4.43 -31.67
C GLU A 107 -3.22 -3.85 -31.01
N LEU A 108 -3.84 -4.63 -30.12
CA LEU A 108 -5.01 -4.25 -29.34
C LEU A 108 -4.86 -4.72 -27.90
N HIS A 109 -4.92 -3.79 -26.95
CA HIS A 109 -4.75 -4.05 -25.50
C HIS A 109 -6.08 -3.84 -24.76
N PRO A 110 -6.33 -4.53 -23.63
CA PRO A 110 -7.40 -4.14 -22.71
C PRO A 110 -7.19 -2.71 -22.20
N CYS A 111 -8.29 -1.98 -21.96
CA CYS A 111 -8.23 -0.61 -21.46
C CYS A 111 -7.99 -0.52 -19.94
N PHE A 112 -7.62 0.67 -19.47
CA PHE A 112 -7.34 0.92 -18.05
C PHE A 112 -8.53 0.60 -17.13
N ASN A 113 -9.74 0.85 -17.59
CA ASN A 113 -11.00 0.39 -17.03
C ASN A 113 -12.06 0.25 -18.15
N ASP A 114 -13.27 -0.18 -17.81
CA ASP A 114 -14.35 -0.46 -18.77
C ASP A 114 -14.98 0.81 -19.41
N GLU A 115 -14.83 1.98 -18.78
CA GLU A 115 -15.42 3.25 -19.24
C GLU A 115 -14.46 4.12 -20.06
N ALA A 116 -13.14 3.94 -19.93
CA ALA A 116 -12.12 4.80 -20.51
C ALA A 116 -12.02 4.73 -22.05
N CYS A 117 -12.58 3.69 -22.68
CA CYS A 117 -12.42 3.42 -24.10
C CYS A 117 -13.75 3.31 -24.85
N LEU A 118 -13.87 4.09 -25.93
CA LEU A 118 -15.02 4.11 -26.82
C LEU A 118 -14.70 3.41 -28.15
N LEU A 119 -15.64 2.60 -28.64
CA LEU A 119 -15.57 1.97 -29.96
C LEU A 119 -16.65 2.54 -30.89
N ASN A 120 -16.23 3.26 -31.92
CA ASN A 120 -17.10 3.58 -33.05
C ASN A 120 -17.03 2.41 -34.05
N THR A 121 -18.02 1.51 -33.98
CA THR A 121 -18.12 0.31 -34.84
C THR A 121 -18.20 0.65 -36.32
N THR A 122 -19.02 1.65 -36.69
CA THR A 122 -19.20 2.12 -38.08
C THR A 122 -17.92 2.66 -38.69
N ALA A 123 -17.12 3.42 -37.93
CA ALA A 123 -15.84 3.95 -38.36
C ALA A 123 -14.66 2.97 -38.14
N ARG A 124 -14.89 1.85 -37.43
CA ARG A 124 -13.88 0.92 -36.91
C ARG A 124 -12.74 1.61 -36.17
N ARG A 125 -13.08 2.58 -35.32
CA ARG A 125 -12.11 3.37 -34.55
C ARG A 125 -12.33 3.18 -33.05
N TYR A 126 -11.23 2.90 -32.38
CA TYR A 126 -11.09 3.04 -30.93
C TYR A 126 -10.66 4.48 -30.60
N GLY A 127 -11.11 4.98 -29.46
CA GLY A 127 -10.70 6.27 -28.89
C GLY A 127 -10.97 6.28 -27.38
N CYS A 128 -10.59 7.36 -26.70
CA CYS A 128 -10.85 7.50 -25.26
C CYS A 128 -12.20 8.16 -24.98
N ALA A 129 -12.74 7.94 -23.78
CA ALA A 129 -13.88 8.68 -23.24
C ALA A 129 -13.47 10.08 -22.72
N GLU A 130 -14.46 10.94 -22.46
CA GLU A 130 -14.20 12.28 -21.92
C GLU A 130 -13.48 12.19 -20.55
N GLY A 131 -12.43 12.97 -20.36
CA GLY A 131 -11.60 12.93 -19.15
C GLY A 131 -10.46 11.91 -19.19
N TYR A 132 -10.40 11.06 -20.22
CA TYR A 132 -9.42 10.00 -20.39
C TYR A 132 -8.56 10.19 -21.65
N SER A 133 -7.26 9.90 -21.53
CA SER A 133 -6.26 10.13 -22.58
C SER A 133 -5.04 9.21 -22.44
N GLY A 134 -4.06 9.35 -23.34
CA GLY A 134 -2.78 8.62 -23.25
C GLY A 134 -2.86 7.12 -23.53
N PRO A 135 -1.81 6.35 -23.19
CA PRO A 135 -1.79 4.89 -23.35
C PRO A 135 -2.91 4.21 -22.53
N LEU A 136 -3.54 3.18 -23.12
CA LEU A 136 -4.69 2.45 -22.56
C LEU A 136 -5.90 3.34 -22.17
N CYS A 137 -5.91 4.60 -22.61
CA CYS A 137 -6.78 5.66 -22.11
C CYS A 137 -6.70 5.87 -20.58
N GLY A 138 -5.56 5.57 -19.93
CA GLY A 138 -5.41 5.62 -18.48
C GLY A 138 -4.87 6.93 -17.89
N VAL A 139 -4.66 7.98 -18.68
CA VAL A 139 -4.15 9.29 -18.23
C VAL A 139 -5.30 10.30 -18.15
N CYS A 140 -5.53 10.92 -17.00
CA CYS A 140 -6.61 11.90 -16.84
C CYS A 140 -6.31 13.23 -17.56
N GLU A 141 -7.31 13.79 -18.24
CA GLU A 141 -7.21 15.08 -18.95
C GLU A 141 -7.14 16.29 -17.99
N GLU A 142 -6.84 17.48 -18.53
CA GLU A 142 -6.85 18.72 -17.73
C GLU A 142 -8.20 18.98 -17.07
N GLY A 143 -8.17 19.25 -15.76
CA GLY A 143 -9.39 19.42 -14.94
C GLY A 143 -9.97 18.12 -14.38
N TRP A 144 -9.35 16.97 -14.69
CA TRP A 144 -9.65 15.67 -14.11
C TRP A 144 -8.48 15.19 -13.23
N ALA A 145 -8.75 14.25 -12.33
CA ALA A 145 -7.73 13.59 -11.52
C ALA A 145 -8.12 12.13 -11.23
N PRO A 146 -7.17 11.25 -10.88
CA PRO A 146 -7.48 9.86 -10.54
C PRO A 146 -8.09 9.74 -9.14
N PHE A 147 -9.25 9.08 -9.05
CA PHE A 147 -9.92 8.68 -7.83
C PHE A 147 -10.16 7.17 -7.88
N GLY A 148 -9.26 6.39 -7.27
CA GLY A 148 -9.25 4.93 -7.41
C GLY A 148 -8.75 4.52 -8.79
N ARG A 149 -9.56 3.77 -9.56
CA ARG A 149 -9.29 3.40 -10.97
C ARG A 149 -10.12 4.19 -11.99
N ALA A 150 -10.68 5.34 -11.61
CA ALA A 150 -11.41 6.22 -12.52
C ALA A 150 -10.84 7.64 -12.51
N CYS A 151 -10.85 8.32 -13.66
CA CYS A 151 -10.66 9.75 -13.74
C CYS A 151 -11.99 10.44 -13.41
N SER A 152 -12.02 11.36 -12.45
CA SER A 152 -13.20 12.19 -12.20
C SER A 152 -12.86 13.68 -12.16
N ARG A 153 -13.82 14.52 -12.55
CA ARG A 153 -13.64 15.97 -12.61
C ARG A 153 -13.28 16.53 -11.24
N CYS A 154 -12.27 17.39 -11.21
CA CYS A 154 -11.89 18.13 -10.02
C CYS A 154 -13.06 18.97 -9.49
N TRP A 155 -13.18 19.04 -8.16
CA TRP A 155 -14.14 19.92 -7.49
C TRP A 155 -13.83 21.40 -7.76
N ASP A 156 -14.77 22.29 -7.45
CA ASP A 156 -14.54 23.73 -7.49
C ASP A 156 -13.24 24.13 -6.78
N GLY A 157 -12.48 25.06 -7.36
CA GLY A 157 -11.12 25.39 -6.90
C GLY A 157 -11.03 25.82 -5.42
N TRP A 158 -12.12 26.34 -4.85
CA TRP A 158 -12.19 26.72 -3.42
C TRP A 158 -12.15 25.51 -2.49
N LEU A 159 -12.73 24.36 -2.87
CA LEU A 159 -12.66 23.13 -2.08
C LEU A 159 -11.25 22.53 -2.10
N ASN A 160 -10.64 22.44 -3.29
CA ASN A 160 -9.30 21.88 -3.45
C ASN A 160 -8.25 22.71 -2.69
N THR A 161 -8.36 24.04 -2.75
CA THR A 161 -7.49 24.95 -1.98
C THR A 161 -7.78 24.95 -0.48
N ALA A 162 -9.04 24.80 -0.06
CA ALA A 162 -9.38 24.62 1.35
C ALA A 162 -8.82 23.31 1.94
N VAL A 163 -8.87 22.19 1.20
CA VAL A 163 -8.24 20.93 1.60
C VAL A 163 -6.73 21.07 1.70
N LEU A 164 -6.08 21.72 0.73
CA LEU A 164 -4.64 21.98 0.76
C LEU A 164 -4.24 22.86 1.95
N ALA A 165 -5.02 23.90 2.26
CA ALA A 165 -4.82 24.75 3.42
C ALA A 165 -5.01 23.98 4.75
N ALA A 166 -6.04 23.12 4.84
CA ALA A 166 -6.28 22.28 6.01
C ALA A 166 -5.13 21.28 6.25
N LEU A 167 -4.57 20.68 5.19
CA LEU A 167 -3.38 19.83 5.27
C LEU A 167 -2.14 20.63 5.72
N GLY A 168 -1.97 21.86 5.23
CA GLY A 168 -0.91 22.77 5.68
C GLY A 168 -1.01 23.12 7.18
N VAL A 169 -2.23 23.42 7.65
CA VAL A 169 -2.51 23.67 9.07
C VAL A 169 -2.27 22.42 9.91
N ALA A 170 -2.67 21.24 9.44
CA ALA A 170 -2.41 19.96 10.12
C ALA A 170 -0.91 19.66 10.21
N ALA A 171 -0.14 19.92 9.15
CA ALA A 171 1.31 19.78 9.14
C ALA A 171 2.01 20.76 10.11
N ALA A 172 1.55 22.02 10.16
CA ALA A 172 2.05 23.01 11.11
C ALA A 172 1.71 22.65 12.57
N ALA A 173 0.49 22.18 12.84
CA ALA A 173 0.07 21.71 14.15
C ALA A 173 0.86 20.47 14.59
N LEU A 174 1.13 19.53 13.68
CA LEU A 174 2.01 18.39 13.92
C LEU A 174 3.45 18.84 14.20
N ALA A 175 3.98 19.81 13.46
CA ALA A 175 5.32 20.34 13.69
C ALA A 175 5.46 21.01 15.07
N VAL A 176 4.47 21.81 15.49
CA VAL A 176 4.37 22.40 16.84
C VAL A 176 4.26 21.31 17.91
N PHE A 177 3.40 20.30 17.70
CA PHE A 177 3.26 19.16 18.61
C PHE A 177 4.58 18.40 18.79
N LEU A 178 5.32 18.14 17.70
CA LEU A 178 6.61 17.48 17.73
C LEU A 178 7.68 18.36 18.41
N ALA A 179 7.71 19.68 18.17
CA ALA A 179 8.61 20.60 18.87
C ALA A 179 8.38 20.59 20.39
N VAL A 180 7.11 20.66 20.84
CA VAL A 180 6.75 20.57 22.27
C VAL A 180 7.07 19.18 22.85
N ARG A 181 6.75 18.10 22.12
CA ARG A 181 7.00 16.72 22.57
C ARG A 181 8.49 16.38 22.68
N THR A 182 9.31 16.84 21.75
CA THR A 182 10.78 16.64 21.76
C THR A 182 11.48 17.48 22.82
N ALA A 183 10.89 18.61 23.25
CA ALA A 183 11.34 19.32 24.45
C ALA A 183 10.98 18.57 25.75
N GLY A 184 9.75 18.06 25.86
CA GLY A 184 9.23 17.35 27.05
C GLY A 184 9.54 15.86 27.15
N ALA A 185 10.27 15.27 26.19
CA ALA A 185 10.44 13.82 26.05
C ALA A 185 11.09 13.13 27.27
N ALA A 186 11.89 13.84 28.07
CA ALA A 186 12.65 13.28 29.17
C ALA A 186 11.83 12.98 30.45
N THR A 187 10.62 13.54 30.60
CA THR A 187 9.86 13.51 31.87
C THR A 187 8.44 12.96 31.75
N ALA A 188 7.95 12.68 30.53
CA ALA A 188 6.58 12.21 30.30
C ALA A 188 6.40 10.72 30.60
N ARG A 189 5.82 10.37 31.76
CA ARG A 189 5.22 9.03 31.98
C ARG A 189 4.14 8.78 30.93
N ARG A 190 3.98 7.55 30.44
CA ARG A 190 3.10 7.21 29.30
C ARG A 190 2.15 6.06 29.60
N SER A 191 0.99 6.08 28.93
CA SER A 191 -0.09 5.09 29.07
C SER A 191 -0.09 4.09 27.92
N SER A 192 -0.65 2.90 28.19
CA SER A 192 -0.86 1.79 27.25
C SER A 192 -1.59 2.19 25.95
N ARG A 193 -2.24 3.36 25.89
CA ARG A 193 -2.78 4.00 24.68
C ARG A 193 -1.79 3.99 23.52
N SER A 194 -0.50 4.29 23.76
CA SER A 194 0.51 4.39 22.69
C SER A 194 0.77 3.05 21.98
N ILE A 195 0.74 1.95 22.74
CA ILE A 195 0.92 0.59 22.21
C ILE A 195 -0.30 0.22 21.36
N ALA A 196 -1.51 0.45 21.87
CA ALA A 196 -2.75 0.12 21.16
C ALA A 196 -2.95 0.94 19.87
N VAL A 197 -2.54 2.22 19.85
CA VAL A 197 -2.57 3.05 18.62
C VAL A 197 -1.57 2.55 17.58
N ARG A 198 -0.35 2.17 18.00
CA ARG A 198 0.66 1.57 17.09
C ARG A 198 0.14 0.26 16.49
N GLN A 199 -0.52 -0.56 17.32
CA GLN A 199 -1.10 -1.83 16.92
C GLN A 199 -2.17 -1.66 15.84
N LEU A 200 -3.10 -0.72 16.07
CA LEU A 200 -4.16 -0.36 15.13
C LEU A 200 -3.58 0.13 13.80
N LEU A 201 -2.63 1.08 13.84
CA LEU A 201 -1.97 1.60 12.65
C LEU A 201 -1.23 0.51 11.86
N SER A 202 -0.54 -0.41 12.54
CA SER A 202 0.15 -1.51 11.84
C SER A 202 -0.80 -2.53 11.21
N HIS A 203 -2.02 -2.69 11.73
CA HIS A 203 -3.02 -3.57 11.11
C HIS A 203 -3.63 -2.91 9.86
N VAL A 204 -3.99 -1.61 9.95
CA VAL A 204 -4.49 -0.82 8.80
C VAL A 204 -3.44 -0.75 7.69
N GLN A 205 -2.17 -0.52 8.01
CA GLN A 205 -1.06 -0.55 7.03
C GLN A 205 -0.87 -1.94 6.42
N GLY A 206 -1.08 -3.02 7.19
CA GLY A 206 -1.04 -4.38 6.66
C GLY A 206 -2.16 -4.68 5.67
N LEU A 207 -3.38 -4.19 5.93
CA LEU A 207 -4.50 -4.30 5.01
C LEU A 207 -4.31 -3.45 3.75
N GLY A 208 -3.81 -2.22 3.90
CA GLY A 208 -3.46 -1.35 2.76
C GLY A 208 -2.37 -1.95 1.86
N ALA A 209 -1.42 -2.70 2.43
CA ALA A 209 -0.43 -3.47 1.67
C ALA A 209 -1.06 -4.69 0.97
N LEU A 210 -1.92 -5.47 1.63
CA LEU A 210 -2.64 -6.57 0.98
C LEU A 210 -3.57 -6.09 -0.16
N ALA A 211 -4.03 -4.85 -0.13
CA ALA A 211 -4.83 -4.23 -1.18
C ALA A 211 -4.05 -3.92 -2.48
N LEU A 212 -2.71 -4.01 -2.46
CA LEU A 212 -1.87 -3.86 -3.67
C LEU A 212 -1.83 -5.13 -4.53
N PHE A 213 -2.18 -6.28 -3.97
CA PHE A 213 -2.08 -7.58 -4.62
C PHE A 213 -3.10 -7.72 -5.75
N GLN A 214 -2.77 -8.46 -6.81
CA GLN A 214 -3.69 -8.80 -7.89
C GLN A 214 -4.81 -9.75 -7.43
N SER A 215 -4.58 -10.56 -6.38
CA SER A 215 -5.61 -11.36 -5.70
C SER A 215 -6.53 -10.46 -4.87
N LYS A 216 -7.24 -9.58 -5.56
CA LYS A 216 -8.21 -8.66 -4.97
C LYS A 216 -9.43 -9.46 -4.55
N GLY A 217 -9.93 -9.17 -3.35
CA GLY A 217 -11.17 -9.77 -2.86
C GLY A 217 -12.38 -9.26 -3.63
N THR A 218 -13.57 -9.51 -3.10
CA THR A 218 -14.82 -8.98 -3.64
C THR A 218 -14.82 -7.45 -3.75
N GLU A 219 -15.55 -6.90 -4.70
CA GLU A 219 -15.59 -5.45 -5.00
C GLU A 219 -15.82 -4.58 -3.76
N PHE A 220 -16.76 -4.98 -2.89
CA PHE A 220 -17.02 -4.30 -1.62
C PHE A 220 -15.79 -4.27 -0.70
N PHE A 221 -15.04 -5.38 -0.62
CA PHE A 221 -13.78 -5.41 0.14
C PHE A 221 -12.72 -4.50 -0.51
N GLN A 222 -12.66 -4.42 -1.85
CA GLN A 222 -11.75 -3.50 -2.55
C GLN A 222 -12.07 -2.04 -2.23
N SER A 223 -13.35 -1.64 -2.20
CA SER A 223 -13.78 -0.29 -1.81
C SER A 223 -13.37 0.06 -0.39
N LEU A 224 -13.62 -0.84 0.58
CA LEU A 224 -13.21 -0.66 1.98
C LEU A 224 -11.68 -0.65 2.13
N ALA A 225 -10.97 -1.46 1.36
CA ALA A 225 -9.51 -1.51 1.37
C ALA A 225 -8.87 -0.25 0.73
N GLY A 226 -9.49 0.33 -0.30
CA GLY A 226 -9.08 1.61 -0.90
C GLY A 226 -9.10 2.77 0.11
N PHE A 227 -10.10 2.78 1.00
CA PHE A 227 -10.08 3.71 2.15
C PHE A 227 -8.85 3.50 3.06
N THR A 228 -8.45 2.25 3.33
CA THR A 228 -7.22 1.98 4.12
C THR A 228 -5.93 2.37 3.39
N GLN A 229 -5.90 2.34 2.06
CA GLN A 229 -4.80 2.91 1.27
C GLN A 229 -4.74 4.43 1.46
N GLY A 230 -5.87 5.13 1.53
CA GLY A 230 -5.91 6.57 1.85
C GLY A 230 -5.23 6.97 3.17
N VAL A 231 -5.22 6.07 4.17
CA VAL A 231 -4.51 6.24 5.46
C VAL A 231 -2.99 6.05 5.34
N SER A 232 -2.52 5.36 4.29
CA SER A 232 -1.11 5.03 4.06
C SER A 232 -0.50 5.73 2.82
N ALA A 233 -1.33 6.47 2.07
CA ALA A 233 -0.94 7.21 0.88
C ALA A 233 -0.14 8.49 1.21
N SER A 234 0.56 9.03 0.21
CA SER A 234 1.12 10.38 0.32
C SER A 234 -0.01 11.41 0.33
N PRO A 235 0.06 12.47 1.15
CA PRO A 235 -0.83 13.63 0.99
C PRO A 235 -0.77 14.24 -0.42
N MET A 236 0.35 14.08 -1.14
CA MET A 236 0.51 14.56 -2.53
C MET A 236 -0.19 13.67 -3.56
N SER A 237 -0.59 12.44 -3.22
CA SER A 237 -1.36 11.54 -4.10
C SER A 237 -2.86 11.55 -3.80
N TRP A 238 -3.35 12.42 -2.89
CA TRP A 238 -4.79 12.61 -2.68
C TRP A 238 -5.41 13.44 -3.81
N GLY A 239 -6.51 12.98 -4.39
CA GLY A 239 -7.20 13.61 -5.54
C GLY A 239 -7.37 15.14 -5.45
N PRO A 240 -7.91 15.71 -4.36
CA PRO A 240 -8.03 17.17 -4.21
C PRO A 240 -6.70 17.93 -4.20
N VAL A 241 -5.60 17.30 -3.74
CA VAL A 241 -4.26 17.90 -3.78
C VAL A 241 -3.68 17.83 -5.19
N GLN A 242 -3.91 16.73 -5.92
CA GLN A 242 -3.58 16.62 -7.34
C GLN A 242 -4.33 17.69 -8.15
N CYS A 243 -5.64 17.85 -7.92
CA CYS A 243 -6.47 18.91 -8.50
C CYS A 243 -5.99 20.33 -8.16
N ALA A 244 -5.54 20.58 -6.93
CA ALA A 244 -5.06 21.89 -6.49
C ALA A 244 -3.67 22.26 -7.08
N THR A 245 -2.83 21.27 -7.37
CA THR A 245 -1.40 21.49 -7.68
C THR A 245 -1.00 21.12 -9.11
N ARG A 246 -1.80 20.29 -9.80
CA ARG A 246 -1.54 19.75 -11.15
C ARG A 246 -0.18 19.03 -11.32
N MET A 247 0.47 18.61 -10.23
CA MET A 247 1.80 18.00 -10.28
C MET A 247 1.81 16.65 -10.99
N GLY A 248 2.76 16.46 -11.93
CA GLY A 248 3.01 15.17 -12.59
C GLY A 248 3.55 14.10 -11.64
N PHE A 249 3.66 12.85 -12.07
CA PHE A 249 4.13 11.75 -11.20
C PHE A 249 5.53 12.03 -10.64
N LEU A 250 6.45 12.45 -11.50
CA LEU A 250 7.85 12.73 -11.14
C LEU A 250 7.95 13.87 -10.11
N GLU A 251 7.06 14.87 -10.18
CA GLU A 251 6.99 15.98 -9.22
C GLU A 251 6.39 15.51 -7.89
N ARG A 252 5.27 14.78 -7.92
CA ARG A 252 4.66 14.12 -6.75
C ARG A 252 5.66 13.20 -6.03
N PHE A 253 6.51 12.50 -6.79
CA PHE A 253 7.59 11.66 -6.28
C PHE A 253 8.61 12.46 -5.47
N TRP A 254 9.27 13.46 -6.08
CA TRP A 254 10.29 14.26 -5.38
C TRP A 254 9.70 15.09 -4.22
N ALA A 255 8.49 15.63 -4.38
CA ALA A 255 7.78 16.33 -3.31
C ALA A 255 7.52 15.40 -2.11
N THR A 256 7.06 14.17 -2.35
CA THR A 256 6.83 13.18 -1.29
C THR A 256 8.13 12.72 -0.63
N ALA A 257 9.18 12.46 -1.41
CA ALA A 257 10.50 12.09 -0.90
C ALA A 257 11.14 13.20 -0.03
N ALA A 258 10.82 14.47 -0.30
CA ALA A 258 11.27 15.61 0.50
C ALA A 258 10.47 15.84 1.80
N LEU A 259 9.25 15.29 1.95
CA LEU A 259 8.38 15.53 3.11
C LEU A 259 9.05 15.29 4.48
N PRO A 260 9.87 14.24 4.70
CA PRO A 260 10.54 14.04 5.99
C PRO A 260 11.51 15.17 6.34
N VAL A 261 12.23 15.71 5.34
CA VAL A 261 13.17 16.82 5.53
C VAL A 261 12.40 18.12 5.76
N ALA A 262 11.36 18.38 4.97
CA ALA A 262 10.49 19.55 5.13
C ALA A 262 9.82 19.58 6.52
N ALA A 263 9.32 18.43 7.00
CA ALA A 263 8.74 18.30 8.33
C ALA A 263 9.77 18.59 9.45
N VAL A 264 11.03 18.11 9.31
CA VAL A 264 12.09 18.42 10.29
C VAL A 264 12.41 19.91 10.29
N VAL A 265 12.51 20.56 9.13
CA VAL A 265 12.69 22.02 9.03
C VAL A 265 11.53 22.76 9.71
N LEU A 266 10.28 22.35 9.46
CA LEU A 266 9.10 22.91 10.14
C LEU A 266 9.13 22.72 11.66
N THR A 267 9.58 21.55 12.17
CA THR A 267 9.75 21.36 13.63
C THR A 267 10.83 22.25 14.23
N ALA A 268 11.92 22.52 13.49
CA ALA A 268 12.98 23.42 13.92
C ALA A 268 12.49 24.87 13.99
N LEU A 269 11.78 25.33 12.96
CA LEU A 269 11.16 26.66 12.92
C LEU A 269 10.12 26.83 14.03
N ALA A 270 9.26 25.83 14.25
CA ALA A 270 8.28 25.83 15.33
C ALA A 270 8.95 25.88 16.72
N PHE A 271 10.04 25.12 16.94
CA PHE A 271 10.80 25.17 18.18
C PHE A 271 11.40 26.56 18.44
N VAL A 272 12.04 27.16 17.43
CA VAL A 272 12.63 28.51 17.55
C VAL A 272 11.55 29.56 17.83
N ALA A 273 10.38 29.48 17.16
CA ALA A 273 9.25 30.37 17.42
C ALA A 273 8.72 30.24 18.86
N ILE A 274 8.64 29.02 19.41
CA ILE A 274 8.22 28.76 20.79
C ILE A 274 9.19 29.39 21.80
N GLU A 275 10.51 29.23 21.62
CA GLU A 275 11.49 29.81 22.56
C GLU A 275 11.56 31.34 22.45
N LEU A 276 11.43 31.91 21.25
CA LEU A 276 11.34 33.37 21.07
C LEU A 276 10.07 33.94 21.73
N LEU A 277 8.93 33.25 21.60
CA LEU A 277 7.68 33.66 22.26
C LEU A 277 7.79 33.58 23.79
N ARG A 278 8.43 32.54 24.33
CA ARG A 278 8.73 32.42 25.77
C ARG A 278 9.61 33.56 26.28
N ALA A 279 10.68 33.90 25.55
CA ALA A 279 11.55 35.01 25.89
C ALA A 279 10.81 36.36 25.86
N ALA A 280 9.95 36.58 24.86
CA ALA A 280 9.13 37.79 24.76
C ALA A 280 8.11 37.93 25.91
N LEU A 281 7.46 36.82 26.30
CA LEU A 281 6.52 36.79 27.43
C LEU A 281 7.22 36.99 28.79
N ALA A 282 8.42 36.43 28.98
CA ALA A 282 9.22 36.70 30.18
C ALA A 282 9.64 38.17 30.26
N ALA A 283 10.05 38.77 29.14
CA ALA A 283 10.43 40.18 29.07
C ALA A 283 9.24 41.13 29.29
N SER A 284 8.02 40.78 28.87
CA SER A 284 6.82 41.60 29.14
C SER A 284 6.40 41.52 30.61
N ALA A 285 6.46 40.34 31.23
CA ALA A 285 6.19 40.17 32.67
C ALA A 285 7.12 41.02 33.55
N GLN A 286 8.43 41.03 33.25
CA GLN A 286 9.41 41.86 33.97
C GLN A 286 9.16 43.38 33.80
N ARG A 287 8.59 43.82 32.67
CA ARG A 287 8.20 45.22 32.48
C ARG A 287 6.96 45.58 33.31
N GLY A 288 5.98 44.69 33.40
CA GLY A 288 4.77 44.90 34.21
C GLY A 288 5.09 45.12 35.70
N MET A 289 5.95 44.29 36.28
CA MET A 289 6.34 44.39 37.70
C MET A 289 7.08 45.68 38.05
N LYS A 290 7.71 46.37 37.09
CA LYS A 290 8.45 47.63 37.33
C LYS A 290 7.58 48.88 37.42
N VAL A 291 6.28 48.79 37.15
CA VAL A 291 5.35 49.94 37.22
C VAL A 291 4.70 50.08 38.60
N GLN A 292 4.67 49.02 39.42
CA GLN A 292 4.06 49.02 40.76
C GLN A 292 5.12 49.15 41.87
N SER A 293 5.70 50.34 42.01
CA SER A 293 6.48 50.73 43.19
C SER A 293 6.10 52.17 43.57
N PRO A 294 5.31 52.39 44.64
CA PRO A 294 4.83 53.73 44.99
C PRO A 294 5.93 54.57 45.64
N ALA A 295 6.11 55.80 45.14
CA ALA A 295 7.03 56.76 45.75
C ALA A 295 6.44 57.33 47.05
N SER A 296 7.14 57.15 48.17
CA SER A 296 6.76 57.71 49.48
C SER A 296 7.66 58.88 49.87
N ARG A 297 7.12 60.11 49.77
CA ARG A 297 7.59 61.40 50.30
C ARG A 297 6.50 62.44 50.01
N GLY A 298 6.00 63.24 50.95
CA GLY A 298 6.22 63.28 52.40
C GLY A 298 5.51 64.49 53.03
N SER A 299 5.70 64.67 54.35
CA SER A 299 5.42 65.88 55.16
C SER A 299 3.96 66.40 55.31
N ASP A 300 3.59 66.49 56.59
CA ASP A 300 2.90 67.61 57.26
C ASP A 300 1.36 67.61 57.48
N PRO A 301 0.88 68.26 58.57
CA PRO A 301 -0.33 67.79 59.28
C PRO A 301 -1.45 68.83 59.43
N SER A 302 -2.66 68.38 59.85
CA SER A 302 -3.38 68.92 61.03
C SER A 302 -4.85 68.46 61.16
N THR A 303 -5.33 68.46 62.41
CA THR A 303 -6.71 68.70 62.88
C THR A 303 -7.95 67.92 62.37
N SER A 304 -8.66 67.39 63.39
CA SER A 304 -10.11 67.51 63.67
C SER A 304 -11.18 66.64 62.98
N SER A 305 -11.90 65.93 63.87
CA SER A 305 -13.37 65.84 64.00
C SER A 305 -14.23 65.06 62.98
N SER A 306 -14.99 64.13 63.56
CA SER A 306 -16.41 63.78 63.24
C SER A 306 -16.76 63.19 61.86
N SER A 307 -17.83 62.40 61.71
CA SER A 307 -18.61 61.53 62.61
C SER A 307 -19.63 60.76 61.76
N SER A 308 -20.26 59.71 62.30
CA SER A 308 -21.59 59.19 61.88
C SER A 308 -21.77 58.68 60.42
N SER A 309 -22.65 57.73 60.11
CA SER A 309 -23.37 56.70 60.88
C SER A 309 -24.05 55.74 59.88
N SER A 310 -24.66 54.64 60.38
CA SER A 310 -25.95 54.07 59.90
C SER A 310 -26.20 53.87 58.38
N SER A 311 -26.63 52.71 57.88
CA SER A 311 -27.72 51.87 58.42
C SER A 311 -27.66 50.43 57.88
N SER A 312 -28.35 49.50 58.56
CA SER A 312 -28.59 48.12 58.10
C SER A 312 -30.09 47.80 58.10
N SER A 313 -30.55 46.96 57.16
CA SER A 313 -31.88 46.29 57.00
C SER A 313 -32.18 46.13 55.49
N ARG A 314 -32.95 45.20 54.91
CA ARG A 314 -33.84 44.04 55.23
C ARG A 314 -34.41 43.59 53.84
N VAL A 315 -35.18 42.51 53.61
CA VAL A 315 -35.35 41.17 54.21
C VAL A 315 -36.10 40.27 53.19
N GLY A 316 -36.05 38.94 53.36
CA GLY A 316 -36.90 37.95 52.65
C GLY A 316 -36.29 36.55 52.83
N ARG A 317 -36.76 35.63 53.68
CA ARG A 317 -38.08 34.96 53.84
C ARG A 317 -38.53 34.22 52.57
N SER A 318 -39.05 32.98 52.65
CA SER A 318 -39.60 32.27 53.82
C SER A 318 -39.67 30.74 53.68
N LEU A 319 -39.72 30.01 54.82
CA LEU A 319 -40.32 28.67 55.05
C LEU A 319 -39.70 27.46 54.28
N ALA A 320 -39.56 26.24 54.83
CA ALA A 320 -39.69 25.64 56.17
C ALA A 320 -38.81 24.33 56.20
N ALA A 321 -38.78 23.40 57.15
CA ALA A 321 -39.54 23.15 58.39
C ALA A 321 -38.65 22.48 59.50
N ALA A 322 -39.12 21.40 60.14
CA ALA A 322 -38.50 20.68 61.28
C ALA A 322 -39.06 19.22 61.35
N PRO A 323 -38.75 18.32 62.34
CA PRO A 323 -37.96 18.51 63.56
C PRO A 323 -37.04 17.34 64.06
N ALA A 324 -36.08 17.72 64.92
CA ALA A 324 -35.62 17.09 66.19
C ALA A 324 -35.33 15.57 66.34
N LYS A 325 -34.08 15.26 66.75
CA LYS A 325 -33.64 14.80 68.10
C LYS A 325 -32.08 14.86 68.13
N SER A 326 -31.38 15.47 69.09
CA SER A 326 -31.38 15.32 70.57
C SER A 326 -30.86 13.93 70.98
N LEU A 327 -29.86 13.74 71.86
CA LEU A 327 -29.47 14.52 73.06
C LEU A 327 -27.99 14.21 73.49
N ILE A 328 -27.50 14.88 74.55
CA ILE A 328 -26.29 14.63 75.38
C ILE A 328 -24.90 15.06 74.86
N ASN A 329 -24.42 16.15 75.46
CA ASN A 329 -23.04 16.40 75.96
C ASN A 329 -23.16 16.45 77.53
N PRO A 330 -22.15 16.65 78.42
CA PRO A 330 -20.86 17.36 78.25
C PRO A 330 -19.68 16.78 79.12
N LEU A 331 -18.67 17.63 79.46
CA LEU A 331 -17.54 17.45 80.42
C LEU A 331 -16.38 16.50 79.97
N ALA A 332 -15.10 16.68 80.36
CA ALA A 332 -14.39 17.81 80.99
C ALA A 332 -12.82 17.63 80.93
N THR A 333 -12.11 18.58 81.57
CA THR A 333 -10.70 18.59 82.03
C THR A 333 -9.56 18.76 80.99
N SER A 334 -8.38 19.13 81.50
CA SER A 334 -7.34 19.89 80.79
C SER A 334 -5.95 19.79 81.47
N ALA A 335 -4.89 20.20 80.75
CA ALA A 335 -3.47 20.28 81.17
C ALA A 335 -2.80 18.93 81.50
N ALA A 336 -1.48 18.70 81.35
CA ALA A 336 -0.36 19.36 80.63
C ALA A 336 0.73 18.26 80.40
N GLY A 337 1.82 18.40 79.64
CA GLY A 337 2.40 19.49 78.83
C GLY A 337 3.79 19.04 78.29
N GLY A 338 4.50 19.93 77.58
CA GLY A 338 5.84 19.64 77.00
C GLY A 338 5.78 19.06 75.57
N ALA A 339 5.95 19.85 74.50
CA ALA A 339 7.18 20.51 73.99
C ALA A 339 8.02 19.59 73.07
N GLY A 340 8.01 19.87 71.76
CA GLY A 340 8.65 18.98 70.77
C GLY A 340 8.60 19.42 69.28
N ILE A 341 8.81 20.71 69.00
CA ILE A 341 9.16 21.29 67.67
C ILE A 341 8.26 20.90 66.47
N ALA A 342 7.45 21.85 65.99
CA ALA A 342 6.70 21.74 64.73
C ALA A 342 7.25 22.68 63.63
N ASN A 343 7.03 22.30 62.36
CA ASN A 343 7.08 23.15 61.16
C ASN A 343 8.38 23.92 60.86
N ALA A 344 9.41 23.21 60.40
CA ALA A 344 10.41 23.78 59.48
C ALA A 344 10.16 23.20 58.07
N GLY A 345 9.93 24.06 57.07
CA GLY A 345 9.74 23.61 55.68
C GLY A 345 9.13 24.61 54.70
N ALA A 346 8.31 25.57 55.16
CA ALA A 346 7.59 26.49 54.25
C ALA A 346 8.44 27.67 53.74
N ASN A 347 9.45 28.12 54.48
CA ASN A 347 10.09 29.43 54.25
C ASN A 347 11.42 29.40 53.48
N VAL A 348 11.90 28.23 53.04
CA VAL A 348 13.20 28.12 52.31
C VAL A 348 13.07 28.48 50.83
N ALA A 349 11.86 28.43 50.26
CA ALA A 349 11.63 28.75 48.85
C ALA A 349 11.78 30.24 48.49
N ALA A 350 11.87 31.13 49.48
CA ALA A 350 11.87 32.58 49.28
C ALA A 350 13.26 33.20 49.02
N SER A 351 14.36 32.56 49.44
CA SER A 351 15.72 33.13 49.31
C SER A 351 16.51 32.65 48.09
N ALA A 352 15.97 31.70 47.31
CA ALA A 352 16.64 31.17 46.10
C ALA A 352 16.44 32.04 44.85
N ALA A 353 15.62 33.10 44.91
CA ALA A 353 15.30 33.96 43.78
C ALA A 353 16.37 35.03 43.48
N ASP A 354 17.21 35.38 44.46
CA ASP A 354 18.01 36.63 44.47
C ASP A 354 19.43 36.49 43.87
N GLN A 355 19.69 35.40 43.14
CA GLN A 355 20.93 35.20 42.36
C GLN A 355 20.65 34.88 40.88
N ALA A 356 19.43 35.13 40.39
CA ALA A 356 19.12 35.12 38.98
C ALA A 356 19.67 36.37 38.28
N GLY A 357 21.00 36.41 38.09
CA GLY A 357 21.66 37.43 37.26
C GLY A 357 21.04 37.54 35.86
N PRO A 358 21.13 38.71 35.20
CA PRO A 358 20.34 39.01 34.00
C PRO A 358 20.58 37.96 32.91
N GLN A 359 19.55 37.14 32.64
CA GLN A 359 19.70 36.06 31.66
C GLN A 359 19.97 36.65 30.28
N PRO A 360 20.94 36.09 29.53
CA PRO A 360 21.32 36.62 28.23
C PRO A 360 20.14 36.61 27.28
N ALA A 361 19.94 37.70 26.53
CA ALA A 361 18.86 37.82 25.58
C ALA A 361 18.88 36.65 24.58
N VAL A 362 17.86 35.81 24.61
CA VAL A 362 17.78 34.58 23.80
C VAL A 362 17.55 34.96 22.34
N THR A 363 18.65 35.11 21.60
CA THR A 363 18.62 35.34 20.15
C THR A 363 18.16 34.07 19.43
N GLY A 364 17.52 34.22 18.27
CA GLY A 364 17.11 33.07 17.45
C GLY A 364 18.27 32.14 17.10
N LEU A 365 19.48 32.69 16.92
CA LEU A 365 20.70 31.91 16.70
C LEU A 365 21.09 31.04 17.92
N HIS A 366 20.82 31.50 19.15
CA HIS A 366 21.03 30.71 20.36
C HIS A 366 19.99 29.58 20.47
N ALA A 367 18.71 29.85 20.17
CA ALA A 367 17.66 28.83 20.12
C ALA A 367 17.95 27.74 19.07
N ILE A 368 18.43 28.12 17.87
CA ILE A 368 18.89 27.18 16.83
C ILE A 368 20.06 26.34 17.34
N ARG A 369 21.08 26.95 17.94
CA ARG A 369 22.22 26.21 18.51
C ARG A 369 21.81 25.22 19.61
N LEU A 370 20.84 25.58 20.46
CA LEU A 370 20.27 24.69 21.48
C LEU A 370 19.54 23.49 20.86
N PHE A 371 18.72 23.71 19.82
CA PHE A 371 17.98 22.64 19.12
C PHE A 371 18.90 21.59 18.50
N PHE A 372 20.00 22.03 17.87
CA PHE A 372 21.03 21.14 17.34
C PHE A 372 21.85 20.47 18.45
N ALA A 373 22.31 21.22 19.47
CA ALA A 373 23.08 20.67 20.59
C ALA A 373 22.29 19.60 21.38
N ARG A 374 20.97 19.76 21.51
CA ARG A 374 20.08 18.81 22.20
C ARG A 374 19.60 17.64 21.32
N SER A 375 20.10 17.53 20.08
CA SER A 375 19.76 16.47 19.12
C SER A 375 18.26 16.30 18.82
N GLN A 376 17.45 17.35 19.02
CA GLN A 376 15.99 17.25 18.91
C GLN A 376 15.53 17.01 17.46
N TYR A 377 16.29 17.53 16.48
CA TYR A 377 16.10 17.24 15.06
C TYR A 377 16.18 15.74 14.74
N LEU A 378 17.05 14.96 15.40
CA LEU A 378 17.13 13.50 15.20
C LEU A 378 15.87 12.80 15.73
N VAL A 379 15.31 13.26 16.85
CA VAL A 379 14.07 12.67 17.40
C VAL A 379 12.89 13.01 16.49
N ALA A 380 12.78 14.26 16.02
CA ALA A 380 11.76 14.66 15.06
C ALA A 380 11.88 13.86 13.75
N LEU A 381 13.09 13.76 13.18
CA LEU A 381 13.38 12.99 11.96
C LEU A 381 12.97 11.53 12.11
N VAL A 382 13.35 10.88 13.22
CA VAL A 382 13.07 9.46 13.46
C VAL A 382 11.57 9.21 13.73
N ILE A 383 10.83 10.16 14.32
CA ILE A 383 9.36 10.09 14.40
C ILE A 383 8.73 10.23 13.01
N VAL A 384 9.16 11.20 12.21
CA VAL A 384 8.57 11.45 10.89
C VAL A 384 8.90 10.32 9.91
N LEU A 385 10.15 9.83 9.88
CA LEU A 385 10.53 8.65 9.10
C LEU A 385 9.72 7.42 9.50
N PHE A 386 9.47 7.20 10.79
CA PHE A 386 8.62 6.10 11.25
C PHE A 386 7.17 6.19 10.73
N LEU A 387 6.60 7.40 10.69
CA LEU A 387 5.26 7.64 10.15
C LEU A 387 5.21 7.55 8.62
N MET A 388 6.22 8.09 7.94
CA MET A 388 6.33 8.15 6.47
C MET A 388 6.92 6.88 5.84
N TYR A 389 7.41 5.91 6.63
CA TYR A 389 8.06 4.69 6.12
C TYR A 389 7.20 3.95 5.09
N MET A 390 5.89 3.83 5.35
CA MET A 390 4.97 3.19 4.39
C MET A 390 4.76 4.02 3.12
N PRO A 391 4.34 5.31 3.18
CA PRO A 391 4.31 6.18 2.01
C PRO A 391 5.59 6.15 1.16
N LEU A 392 6.78 6.19 1.78
CA LEU A 392 8.07 6.25 1.10
C LEU A 392 8.48 4.92 0.46
N VAL A 393 8.28 3.79 1.14
CA VAL A 393 8.60 2.46 0.60
C VAL A 393 7.63 2.11 -0.53
N THR A 394 6.33 2.38 -0.38
CA THR A 394 5.35 2.18 -1.46
C THR A 394 5.67 3.07 -2.66
N LEU A 395 5.91 4.37 -2.45
CA LEU A 395 6.27 5.30 -3.53
C LEU A 395 7.48 4.83 -4.34
N ALA A 396 8.54 4.39 -3.65
CA ALA A 396 9.76 3.91 -4.30
C ALA A 396 9.54 2.61 -5.09
N ILE A 397 8.62 1.75 -4.65
CA ILE A 397 8.28 0.52 -5.37
C ILE A 397 7.39 0.83 -6.57
N THR A 398 6.36 1.67 -6.42
CA THR A 398 5.47 2.08 -7.53
C THR A 398 6.17 2.95 -8.58
N ALA A 399 7.31 3.57 -8.25
CA ALA A 399 8.18 4.28 -9.19
C ALA A 399 9.20 3.37 -9.90
N LEU A 400 9.16 2.06 -9.65
CA LEU A 400 9.91 1.02 -10.36
C LEU A 400 8.98 0.03 -11.10
N ASP A 401 7.67 0.21 -10.95
CA ASP A 401 6.60 -0.69 -11.40
C ASP A 401 6.19 -0.35 -12.85
N CYS A 402 6.91 -0.91 -13.82
CA CYS A 402 6.72 -0.70 -15.24
C CYS A 402 5.80 -1.77 -15.84
N HIS A 403 4.86 -1.35 -16.69
CA HIS A 403 3.86 -2.23 -17.29
C HIS A 403 4.51 -3.33 -18.14
N ASP A 404 4.23 -4.60 -17.79
CA ASP A 404 4.88 -5.81 -18.34
C ASP A 404 4.76 -5.93 -19.87
N ARG A 405 3.66 -5.43 -20.44
CA ARG A 405 3.35 -5.53 -21.86
C ARG A 405 3.69 -4.21 -22.56
N PRO A 406 4.65 -4.15 -23.49
CA PRO A 406 4.92 -2.92 -24.23
C PRO A 406 3.72 -2.57 -25.11
N ILE A 407 3.42 -1.27 -25.21
CA ILE A 407 2.35 -0.67 -25.99
C ILE A 407 3.00 0.12 -27.13
N GLY A 408 2.79 -0.28 -28.39
CA GLY A 408 3.50 0.28 -29.54
C GLY A 408 5.02 0.08 -29.49
N GLY A 409 5.49 -0.89 -28.71
CA GLY A 409 6.92 -1.13 -28.44
C GLY A 409 7.51 -0.35 -27.25
N VAL A 410 6.72 0.46 -26.54
CA VAL A 410 7.15 1.25 -25.38
C VAL A 410 6.50 0.73 -24.10
N SER A 411 7.26 0.57 -23.01
CA SER A 411 6.70 0.28 -21.68
C SER A 411 6.50 1.59 -20.90
N TYR A 412 5.41 1.66 -20.14
CA TYR A 412 4.97 2.83 -19.38
C TYR A 412 4.87 2.49 -17.89
N LEU A 413 4.89 3.49 -17.02
CA LEU A 413 4.76 3.28 -15.58
C LEU A 413 3.31 2.93 -15.19
N GLU A 414 3.09 1.81 -14.49
CA GLU A 414 1.74 1.36 -14.08
C GLU A 414 1.05 2.38 -13.15
N ALA A 415 1.83 3.12 -12.37
CA ALA A 415 1.33 4.17 -11.47
C ALA A 415 0.92 5.48 -12.17
N ASP A 416 1.42 5.74 -13.39
CA ASP A 416 1.06 6.91 -14.21
C ASP A 416 1.48 6.69 -15.68
N LEU A 417 0.54 6.27 -16.53
CA LEU A 417 0.81 5.93 -17.93
C LEU A 417 1.24 7.12 -18.81
N SER A 418 1.36 8.33 -18.27
CA SER A 418 2.02 9.45 -18.95
C SER A 418 3.56 9.34 -18.94
N VAL A 419 4.13 8.48 -18.09
CA VAL A 419 5.59 8.32 -17.94
C VAL A 419 6.08 7.09 -18.68
N GLU A 420 6.91 7.31 -19.71
CA GLU A 420 7.65 6.24 -20.41
C GLU A 420 8.73 5.65 -19.50
N CYS A 421 8.74 4.33 -19.32
CA CYS A 421 9.76 3.63 -18.54
C CYS A 421 11.12 3.63 -19.25
N PHE A 422 12.19 3.61 -18.47
CA PHE A 422 13.61 3.73 -18.90
C PHE A 422 13.97 4.99 -19.71
N SER A 423 13.03 5.93 -19.89
CA SER A 423 13.26 7.25 -20.46
C SER A 423 14.24 8.10 -19.62
N PRO A 424 14.94 9.11 -20.20
CA PRO A 424 15.86 9.97 -19.46
C PRO A 424 15.17 10.83 -18.39
N SER A 425 13.85 11.03 -18.46
CA SER A 425 13.04 11.68 -17.42
C SER A 425 12.65 10.73 -16.29
N HIS A 426 12.47 9.43 -16.57
CA HIS A 426 12.18 8.40 -15.56
C HIS A 426 13.44 7.94 -14.80
N MET A 427 14.59 7.84 -15.46
CA MET A 427 15.85 7.35 -14.86
C MET A 427 16.25 8.04 -13.53
N PRO A 428 16.09 9.37 -13.34
CA PRO A 428 16.29 9.99 -12.04
C PRO A 428 15.38 9.46 -10.92
N ALA A 429 14.11 9.14 -11.23
CA ALA A 429 13.18 8.55 -10.26
C ALA A 429 13.52 7.08 -9.96
N VAL A 430 14.00 6.31 -10.95
CA VAL A 430 14.52 4.95 -10.75
C VAL A 430 15.71 4.96 -9.78
N VAL A 431 16.69 5.84 -10.00
CA VAL A 431 17.86 5.99 -9.11
C VAL A 431 17.45 6.52 -7.73
N GLY A 432 16.54 7.50 -7.68
CA GLY A 432 15.96 8.01 -6.44
C GLY A 432 15.25 6.94 -5.61
N SER A 433 14.51 6.04 -6.27
CA SER A 433 13.79 4.93 -5.66
C SER A 433 14.73 3.87 -5.09
N GLY A 434 15.76 3.49 -5.85
CA GLY A 434 16.82 2.61 -5.35
C GLY A 434 17.52 3.19 -4.11
N ALA A 435 17.83 4.50 -4.13
CA ALA A 435 18.40 5.20 -2.98
C ALA A 435 17.42 5.24 -1.78
N LEU A 436 16.13 5.49 -2.02
CA LEU A 436 15.10 5.56 -0.99
C LEU A 436 14.85 4.19 -0.33
N LEU A 437 14.83 3.10 -1.09
CA LEU A 437 14.74 1.73 -0.56
C LEU A 437 16.01 1.32 0.21
N LEU A 438 17.20 1.72 -0.25
CA LEU A 438 18.45 1.44 0.45
C LEU A 438 18.57 2.22 1.77
N VAL A 439 18.28 3.53 1.77
CA VAL A 439 18.45 4.41 2.93
C VAL A 439 17.28 4.32 3.92
N VAL A 440 16.04 4.41 3.44
CA VAL A 440 14.85 4.38 4.30
C VAL A 440 14.30 2.98 4.44
N GLY A 441 14.17 2.21 3.36
CA GLY A 441 13.62 0.84 3.40
C GLY A 441 14.45 -0.11 4.29
N MET A 442 15.74 -0.27 3.99
CA MET A 442 16.68 -1.12 4.72
C MET A 442 17.50 -0.37 5.79
N GLY A 443 18.07 0.79 5.43
CA GLY A 443 19.02 1.52 6.29
C GLY A 443 18.42 1.98 7.62
N PHE A 444 17.17 2.45 7.63
CA PHE A 444 16.50 2.91 8.84
C PHE A 444 16.19 1.76 9.83
N PRO A 445 15.59 0.62 9.45
CA PRO A 445 15.49 -0.55 10.32
C PRO A 445 16.84 -1.07 10.83
N LEU A 446 17.87 -1.13 9.98
CA LEU A 446 19.22 -1.56 10.40
C LEU A 446 19.84 -0.58 11.42
N LEU A 447 19.65 0.73 11.23
CA LEU A 447 20.05 1.75 12.20
C LEU A 447 19.30 1.62 13.54
N LEU A 448 18.00 1.29 13.51
CA LEU A 448 17.24 1.00 14.73
C LEU A 448 17.79 -0.24 15.45
N VAL A 449 18.13 -1.33 14.76
CA VAL A 449 18.79 -2.49 15.38
C VAL A 449 20.13 -2.09 15.98
N ALA A 450 21.00 -1.42 15.21
CA ALA A 450 22.34 -1.03 15.66
C ALA A 450 22.30 -0.09 16.88
N THR A 451 21.31 0.81 16.96
CA THR A 451 21.20 1.78 18.07
C THR A 451 20.43 1.27 19.30
N LEU A 452 19.58 0.25 19.15
CA LEU A 452 18.73 -0.29 20.24
C LEU A 452 19.16 -1.69 20.75
N ARG A 453 20.13 -2.35 20.12
CA ARG A 453 20.73 -3.62 20.58
C ARG A 453 21.71 -3.45 21.74
N GLY A 454 22.23 -2.25 21.98
CA GLY A 454 23.15 -1.94 23.07
C GLY A 454 22.46 -1.76 24.44
N SER A 455 23.25 -1.84 25.52
CA SER A 455 22.80 -1.59 26.90
C SER A 455 22.59 -0.09 27.21
N ALA A 456 23.20 0.81 26.44
CA ALA A 456 23.12 2.25 26.66
C ALA A 456 21.69 2.79 26.45
N GLU A 457 21.06 3.27 27.53
CA GLU A 457 19.76 3.94 27.51
C GLU A 457 19.80 5.18 26.61
N ARG A 458 18.87 5.27 25.63
CA ARG A 458 18.68 6.45 24.79
C ARG A 458 17.30 7.06 25.08
N PRO A 459 17.14 7.91 26.11
CA PRO A 459 15.83 8.41 26.53
C PRO A 459 15.11 9.20 25.42
N SER A 460 15.86 9.85 24.54
CA SER A 460 15.36 10.51 23.32
C SER A 460 14.68 9.56 22.32
N LEU A 461 15.10 8.30 22.26
CA LEU A 461 14.55 7.24 21.41
C LEU A 461 13.56 6.32 22.14
N ARG A 462 13.26 6.58 23.44
CA ARG A 462 12.42 5.69 24.26
C ARG A 462 11.06 5.41 23.63
N PHE A 463 10.50 6.36 22.87
CA PHE A 463 9.20 6.18 22.20
C PHE A 463 9.15 4.98 21.23
N LEU A 464 10.29 4.57 20.63
CA LEU A 464 10.37 3.44 19.71
C LEU A 464 10.21 2.12 20.46
N TYR A 465 10.94 1.96 21.56
CA TYR A 465 10.98 0.70 22.32
C TYR A 465 10.00 0.62 23.50
N ASP A 466 9.25 1.70 23.75
CA ASP A 466 8.22 1.79 24.81
C ASP A 466 7.17 0.68 24.65
N GLY A 467 6.97 -0.12 25.69
CA GLY A 467 6.06 -1.28 25.70
C GLY A 467 6.67 -2.62 25.30
N TYR A 468 7.89 -2.68 24.77
CA TYR A 468 8.61 -3.94 24.55
C TYR A 468 9.31 -4.45 25.82
N SER A 469 9.55 -5.76 25.89
CA SER A 469 10.16 -6.41 27.05
C SER A 469 11.66 -6.15 27.10
N GLU A 470 12.06 -5.20 27.96
CA GLU A 470 13.46 -4.86 28.20
C GLU A 470 14.26 -6.08 28.72
N ALA A 471 13.66 -6.89 29.60
CA ALA A 471 14.26 -8.11 30.15
C ALA A 471 14.52 -9.24 29.12
N ARG A 472 13.95 -9.15 27.91
CA ARG A 472 14.26 -10.07 26.78
C ARG A 472 15.19 -9.44 25.73
N HIS A 473 15.70 -8.23 25.98
CA HIS A 473 16.50 -7.42 25.04
C HIS A 473 15.79 -7.15 23.69
N LEU A 474 14.45 -7.17 23.64
CA LEU A 474 13.64 -7.00 22.42
C LEU A 474 13.36 -5.53 22.08
N ARG A 475 14.20 -4.58 22.55
CA ARG A 475 14.03 -3.13 22.30
C ARG A 475 14.04 -2.76 20.81
N TRP A 476 14.68 -3.58 19.97
CA TRP A 476 14.82 -3.40 18.52
C TRP A 476 13.65 -4.00 17.70
N TRP A 477 12.61 -4.57 18.33
CA TRP A 477 11.56 -5.31 17.62
C TRP A 477 10.81 -4.50 16.54
N GLU A 478 10.70 -3.18 16.72
CA GLU A 478 10.08 -2.30 15.73
C GLU A 478 10.78 -2.38 14.35
N ALA A 479 12.09 -2.67 14.31
CA ALA A 479 12.81 -2.89 13.06
C ALA A 479 12.29 -4.11 12.28
N LEU A 480 11.90 -5.20 12.97
CA LEU A 480 11.24 -6.34 12.33
C LEU A 480 9.83 -5.99 11.85
N VAL A 481 9.09 -5.18 12.61
CA VAL A 481 7.75 -4.70 12.22
C VAL A 481 7.82 -3.84 10.94
N LEU A 482 8.87 -3.03 10.79
CA LEU A 482 9.14 -2.25 9.58
C LEU A 482 9.57 -3.14 8.40
N LEU A 483 10.58 -4.00 8.57
CA LEU A 483 11.05 -4.93 7.54
C LEU A 483 9.93 -5.86 7.03
N ARG A 484 9.06 -6.35 7.94
CA ARG A 484 7.84 -7.10 7.59
C ARG A 484 6.97 -6.33 6.61
N LYS A 485 6.67 -5.06 6.91
CA LYS A 485 5.80 -4.23 6.07
C LYS A 485 6.43 -3.98 4.69
N MET A 486 7.73 -3.68 4.63
CA MET A 486 8.46 -3.57 3.36
C MET A 486 8.40 -4.89 2.56
N GLY A 487 8.56 -6.03 3.24
CA GLY A 487 8.41 -7.35 2.63
C GLY A 487 7.04 -7.58 1.99
N LEU A 488 5.95 -7.09 2.58
CA LEU A 488 4.60 -7.19 2.00
C LEU A 488 4.44 -6.34 0.74
N VAL A 489 4.96 -5.10 0.73
CA VAL A 489 4.87 -4.23 -0.46
C VAL A 489 5.76 -4.76 -1.59
N MET A 490 6.97 -5.26 -1.27
CA MET A 490 7.81 -5.94 -2.26
C MET A 490 7.17 -7.22 -2.81
N ALA A 491 6.48 -8.00 -1.96
CA ALA A 491 5.76 -9.21 -2.41
C ALA A 491 4.53 -8.91 -3.30
N ALA A 492 4.01 -7.68 -3.27
CA ALA A 492 2.93 -7.24 -4.16
C ALA A 492 3.43 -6.88 -5.57
N SER A 493 4.53 -6.12 -5.68
CA SER A 493 5.02 -5.60 -6.98
C SER A 493 6.17 -6.40 -7.62
N LEU A 494 7.02 -7.11 -6.86
CA LEU A 494 8.12 -7.90 -7.45
C LEU A 494 7.68 -9.26 -8.02
N VAL A 495 6.38 -9.58 -7.96
CA VAL A 495 5.83 -10.87 -8.37
C VAL A 495 4.62 -10.62 -9.26
N THR A 496 4.71 -11.06 -10.51
CA THR A 496 3.72 -10.80 -11.57
C THR A 496 2.43 -11.60 -11.41
N ASP A 497 2.50 -12.84 -10.93
CA ASP A 497 1.33 -13.72 -10.89
C ASP A 497 0.64 -13.63 -9.53
N ALA A 498 -0.64 -13.27 -9.51
CA ALA A 498 -1.47 -13.16 -8.30
C ALA A 498 -1.35 -14.34 -7.30
N SER A 499 -1.14 -15.57 -7.78
CA SER A 499 -0.99 -16.73 -6.89
C SER A 499 0.42 -16.91 -6.33
N SER A 500 1.44 -16.46 -7.07
CA SER A 500 2.82 -16.36 -6.62
C SER A 500 2.98 -15.20 -5.62
N GLN A 501 2.29 -14.08 -5.84
CA GLN A 501 2.23 -12.95 -4.90
C GLN A 501 1.76 -13.40 -3.51
N VAL A 502 0.63 -14.09 -3.42
CA VAL A 502 0.11 -14.56 -2.11
C VAL A 502 1.06 -15.57 -1.45
N ALA A 503 1.73 -16.42 -2.22
CA ALA A 503 2.77 -17.29 -1.67
C ALA A 503 3.94 -16.47 -1.07
N ALA A 504 4.39 -15.41 -1.75
CA ALA A 504 5.39 -14.48 -1.22
C ALA A 504 4.89 -13.72 0.03
N ALA A 505 3.61 -13.33 0.08
CA ALA A 505 3.00 -12.76 1.29
C ALA A 505 3.03 -13.76 2.47
N MET A 506 2.77 -15.05 2.24
CA MET A 506 2.87 -16.07 3.29
C MET A 506 4.30 -16.26 3.79
N LEU A 507 5.30 -16.19 2.91
CA LEU A 507 6.73 -16.21 3.28
C LEU A 507 7.13 -15.01 4.16
N VAL A 508 6.36 -13.91 4.16
CA VAL A 508 6.56 -12.76 5.06
C VAL A 508 5.69 -12.87 6.33
N LEU A 509 4.40 -13.20 6.18
CA LEU A 509 3.43 -13.22 7.28
C LEU A 509 3.61 -14.41 8.24
N VAL A 510 3.86 -15.62 7.72
CA VAL A 510 3.94 -16.83 8.57
C VAL A 510 5.17 -16.81 9.48
N PRO A 511 6.39 -16.47 9.01
CA PRO A 511 7.54 -16.26 9.90
C PRO A 511 7.31 -15.10 10.87
N SER A 512 6.65 -14.01 10.44
CA SER A 512 6.29 -12.90 11.34
C SER A 512 5.35 -13.33 12.47
N LEU A 513 4.34 -14.15 12.18
CA LEU A 513 3.41 -14.71 13.16
C LEU A 513 4.10 -15.68 14.11
N TRP A 514 4.97 -16.55 13.59
CA TRP A 514 5.76 -17.48 14.40
C TRP A 514 6.73 -16.75 15.35
N LEU A 515 7.46 -15.75 14.86
CA LEU A 515 8.31 -14.88 15.69
C LEU A 515 7.50 -14.13 16.75
N GLN A 516 6.35 -13.58 16.39
CA GLN A 516 5.47 -12.88 17.34
C GLN A 516 4.95 -13.80 18.45
N ALA A 517 4.50 -15.01 18.10
CA ALA A 517 3.95 -15.99 19.03
C ALA A 517 4.99 -16.57 19.99
N THR A 518 6.23 -16.77 19.52
CA THR A 518 7.35 -17.34 20.28
C THR A 518 8.07 -16.29 21.13
N CYS A 519 8.53 -15.17 20.55
CA CYS A 519 9.31 -14.16 21.27
C CYS A 519 8.47 -13.30 22.21
N ARG A 520 7.15 -13.16 21.95
CA ARG A 520 6.18 -12.36 22.73
C ARG A 520 6.76 -10.99 23.12
N PRO A 521 7.05 -10.11 22.15
CA PRO A 521 7.89 -8.94 22.33
C PRO A 521 7.35 -7.91 23.32
N TYR A 522 6.03 -7.71 23.40
CA TYR A 522 5.44 -6.73 24.31
C TYR A 522 5.51 -7.19 25.77
N SER A 523 5.60 -6.25 26.72
CA SER A 523 5.52 -6.54 28.16
C SER A 523 4.12 -7.01 28.59
N LEU A 524 3.08 -6.45 27.98
CA LEU A 524 1.67 -6.76 28.28
C LEU A 524 1.20 -8.01 27.49
N PRO A 525 0.69 -9.08 28.14
CA PRO A 525 0.15 -10.25 27.45
C PRO A 525 -0.97 -9.91 26.46
N LYS A 526 -1.85 -8.96 26.84
CA LYS A 526 -2.96 -8.47 26.00
C LYS A 526 -2.45 -7.83 24.69
N ALA A 527 -1.32 -7.12 24.70
CA ALA A 527 -0.76 -6.51 23.49
C ALA A 527 -0.18 -7.57 22.54
N ASN A 528 0.53 -8.56 23.07
CA ASN A 528 1.01 -9.70 22.27
C ASN A 528 -0.15 -10.45 21.59
N ALA A 529 -1.26 -10.65 22.30
CA ALA A 529 -2.45 -11.31 21.75
C ALA A 529 -3.07 -10.53 20.57
N VAL A 530 -3.14 -9.20 20.64
CA VAL A 530 -3.72 -8.38 19.56
C VAL A 530 -2.80 -8.31 18.33
N GLU A 531 -1.47 -8.25 18.48
CA GLU A 531 -0.55 -8.37 17.33
C GLU A 531 -0.65 -9.76 16.67
N SER A 532 -0.68 -10.84 17.46
CA SER A 532 -0.85 -12.20 16.91
C SER A 532 -2.18 -12.37 16.20
N LEU A 533 -3.29 -11.85 16.76
CA LEU A 533 -4.60 -11.89 16.11
C LEU A 533 -4.62 -11.03 14.83
N SER A 534 -3.96 -9.87 14.83
CA SER A 534 -3.76 -9.02 13.65
C SER A 534 -3.00 -9.75 12.54
N LEU A 535 -1.89 -10.42 12.87
CA LEU A 535 -1.12 -11.21 11.91
C LEU A 535 -1.91 -12.40 11.37
N MET A 536 -2.63 -13.11 12.23
CA MET A 536 -3.50 -14.22 11.83
C MET A 536 -4.63 -13.74 10.91
N ALA A 537 -5.22 -12.57 11.18
CA ALA A 537 -6.24 -11.96 10.32
C ALA A 537 -5.69 -11.58 8.93
N LEU A 538 -4.45 -11.07 8.84
CA LEU A 538 -3.79 -10.81 7.55
C LEU A 538 -3.52 -12.10 6.77
N VAL A 539 -3.08 -13.18 7.44
CA VAL A 539 -2.91 -14.52 6.84
C VAL A 539 -4.24 -15.06 6.32
N VAL A 540 -5.32 -15.00 7.11
CA VAL A 540 -6.66 -15.44 6.70
C VAL A 540 -7.16 -14.61 5.51
N THR A 541 -6.99 -13.28 5.55
CA THR A 541 -7.38 -12.35 4.48
C THR A 541 -6.70 -12.71 3.16
N ALA A 542 -5.37 -12.84 3.15
CA ALA A 542 -4.62 -13.21 1.95
C ALA A 542 -4.97 -14.63 1.44
N THR A 543 -5.19 -15.59 2.34
CA THR A 543 -5.58 -16.96 1.97
C THR A 543 -6.97 -16.99 1.31
N VAL A 544 -7.96 -16.33 1.91
CA VAL A 544 -9.34 -16.29 1.40
C VAL A 544 -9.41 -15.60 0.04
N SER A 545 -8.70 -14.48 -0.15
CA SER A 545 -8.66 -13.80 -1.45
C SER A 545 -8.01 -14.65 -2.55
N LEU A 546 -6.98 -15.46 -2.24
CA LEU A 546 -6.40 -16.40 -3.21
C LEU A 546 -7.39 -17.52 -3.58
N VAL A 547 -8.08 -18.10 -2.60
CA VAL A 547 -9.07 -19.16 -2.84
C VAL A 547 -10.23 -18.62 -3.69
N TYR A 548 -10.68 -17.39 -3.44
CA TYR A 548 -11.69 -16.71 -4.24
C TYR A 548 -11.24 -16.51 -5.70
N LEU A 549 -10.05 -15.94 -5.93
CA LEU A 549 -9.50 -15.77 -7.28
C LEU A 549 -9.34 -17.11 -8.02
N ARG A 550 -8.89 -18.16 -7.33
CA ARG A 550 -8.76 -19.52 -7.89
C ARG A 550 -10.12 -20.12 -8.27
N ALA A 551 -11.19 -19.79 -7.54
CA ALA A 551 -12.54 -20.24 -7.86
C ALA A 551 -13.16 -19.53 -9.09
N GLN A 552 -12.68 -18.33 -9.45
CA GLN A 552 -13.10 -17.59 -10.65
C GLN A 552 -12.38 -18.04 -11.94
N GLY A 553 -11.45 -19.00 -11.86
CA GLY A 553 -10.60 -19.45 -12.98
C GLY A 553 -9.17 -18.89 -12.95
N GLY A 554 -8.82 -18.02 -12.00
CA GLY A 554 -7.50 -17.41 -11.87
C GLY A 554 -7.39 -16.01 -12.50
N ALA A 555 -6.21 -15.39 -12.37
CA ALA A 555 -5.98 -14.00 -12.75
C ALA A 555 -6.17 -13.73 -14.25
N GLU A 556 -5.72 -14.64 -15.11
CA GLU A 556 -5.77 -14.47 -16.57
C GLU A 556 -7.22 -14.50 -17.08
N ALA A 557 -8.02 -15.46 -16.62
CA ALA A 557 -9.45 -15.54 -16.94
C ALA A 557 -10.21 -14.27 -16.52
N VAL A 558 -9.92 -13.74 -15.32
CA VAL A 558 -10.49 -12.46 -14.85
C VAL A 558 -10.03 -11.29 -15.72
N ALA A 559 -8.75 -11.20 -16.07
CA ALA A 559 -8.20 -10.13 -16.90
C ALA A 559 -8.67 -10.15 -18.35
N GLN A 560 -9.15 -11.30 -18.86
CA GLN A 560 -9.69 -11.47 -20.21
C GLN A 560 -11.22 -11.34 -20.29
N LEU A 561 -11.90 -11.09 -19.17
CA LEU A 561 -13.37 -11.17 -19.03
C LEU A 561 -13.93 -12.59 -19.35
N GLU A 562 -13.10 -13.62 -19.20
CA GLU A 562 -13.45 -15.04 -19.37
C GLU A 562 -13.58 -15.76 -18.00
N ALA A 563 -13.78 -15.00 -16.93
CA ALA A 563 -13.99 -15.49 -15.57
C ALA A 563 -15.20 -16.42 -15.48
N GLN A 564 -15.07 -17.52 -14.72
CA GLN A 564 -16.19 -18.42 -14.51
C GLN A 564 -17.30 -17.77 -13.65
N PRO A 565 -18.57 -17.80 -14.09
CA PRO A 565 -19.66 -17.10 -13.42
C PRO A 565 -19.94 -17.74 -12.05
N GLN A 566 -19.58 -17.03 -10.99
CA GLN A 566 -19.66 -17.51 -9.62
C GLN A 566 -21.08 -17.37 -9.06
N GLN A 567 -21.45 -18.28 -8.15
CA GLN A 567 -22.75 -18.21 -7.46
C GLN A 567 -22.77 -17.01 -6.50
N PRO A 568 -23.78 -16.11 -6.55
CA PRO A 568 -23.75 -14.82 -5.85
C PRO A 568 -23.72 -14.93 -4.31
N TRP A 569 -24.12 -16.07 -3.75
CA TRP A 569 -23.99 -16.32 -2.31
C TRP A 569 -22.54 -16.52 -1.86
N VAL A 570 -21.64 -16.96 -2.75
CA VAL A 570 -20.21 -17.16 -2.46
C VAL A 570 -19.54 -15.81 -2.25
N ASP A 571 -19.81 -14.85 -3.13
CA ASP A 571 -19.28 -13.49 -3.07
C ASP A 571 -19.73 -12.80 -1.77
N VAL A 572 -21.01 -12.94 -1.40
CA VAL A 572 -21.54 -12.45 -0.12
C VAL A 572 -20.86 -13.15 1.07
N ALA A 573 -20.68 -14.47 1.02
CA ALA A 573 -20.03 -15.22 2.11
C ALA A 573 -18.55 -14.86 2.29
N VAL A 574 -17.79 -14.75 1.19
CA VAL A 574 -16.39 -14.31 1.19
C VAL A 574 -16.27 -12.88 1.71
N THR A 575 -17.14 -11.96 1.24
CA THR A 575 -17.22 -10.59 1.75
C THR A 575 -17.47 -10.56 3.25
N ALA A 576 -18.44 -11.34 3.74
CA ALA A 576 -18.77 -11.41 5.16
C ALA A 576 -17.61 -11.94 6.01
N VAL A 577 -16.88 -12.97 5.56
CA VAL A 577 -15.68 -13.49 6.23
C VAL A 577 -14.58 -12.43 6.29
N LEU A 578 -14.22 -11.83 5.14
CA LEU A 578 -13.16 -10.82 5.05
C LEU A 578 -13.45 -9.58 5.93
N ILE A 579 -14.71 -9.13 5.98
CA ILE A 579 -15.13 -8.03 6.87
C ILE A 579 -15.08 -8.49 8.32
N ALA A 580 -15.69 -9.63 8.68
CA ALA A 580 -15.81 -10.07 10.07
C ALA A 580 -14.44 -10.29 10.73
N THR A 581 -13.50 -10.94 10.02
CA THR A 581 -12.14 -11.20 10.51
C THR A 581 -11.38 -9.89 10.81
N ASN A 582 -11.45 -8.90 9.93
CA ASN A 582 -10.69 -7.65 10.09
C ASN A 582 -11.40 -6.65 11.01
N ALA A 583 -12.74 -6.55 10.95
CA ALA A 583 -13.53 -5.76 11.90
C ALA A 583 -13.39 -6.25 13.35
N LEU A 584 -13.19 -7.57 13.57
CA LEU A 584 -12.89 -8.11 14.89
C LEU A 584 -11.54 -7.60 15.42
N VAL A 585 -10.48 -7.60 14.61
CA VAL A 585 -9.17 -7.05 15.02
C VAL A 585 -9.25 -5.55 15.25
N LEU A 586 -9.84 -4.79 14.32
CA LEU A 586 -10.00 -3.34 14.42
C LEU A 586 -10.79 -2.94 15.68
N SER A 587 -11.90 -3.62 15.97
CA SER A 587 -12.71 -3.34 17.17
C SER A 587 -11.99 -3.73 18.47
N LEU A 588 -11.26 -4.85 18.52
CA LEU A 588 -10.45 -5.23 19.68
C LEU A 588 -9.30 -4.23 19.93
N ALA A 589 -8.62 -3.78 18.88
CA ALA A 589 -7.60 -2.75 18.96
C ALA A 589 -8.18 -1.40 19.41
N ALA A 590 -9.31 -0.96 18.84
CA ALA A 590 -9.99 0.26 19.26
C ALA A 590 -10.45 0.20 20.72
N CYS A 591 -11.05 -0.91 21.17
CA CYS A 591 -11.40 -1.12 22.57
C CYS A 591 -10.18 -1.08 23.51
N ALA A 592 -8.99 -1.49 23.05
CA ALA A 592 -7.76 -1.33 23.82
C ALA A 592 -7.31 0.14 23.90
N VAL A 593 -7.43 0.93 22.81
CA VAL A 593 -7.14 2.37 22.80
C VAL A 593 -8.07 3.15 23.74
N VAL A 594 -9.37 2.81 23.77
CA VAL A 594 -10.36 3.47 24.65
C VAL A 594 -10.08 3.14 26.12
N ARG A 595 -10.03 1.86 26.50
CA ARG A 595 -9.89 1.42 27.90
C ARG A 595 -8.59 1.89 28.57
N SER A 596 -7.47 1.84 27.84
CA SER A 596 -6.18 2.37 28.33
C SER A 596 -6.16 3.89 28.49
N GLY A 597 -7.24 4.55 28.05
CA GLY A 597 -7.54 5.95 28.30
C GLY A 597 -8.32 6.20 29.57
N ASP A 598 -9.34 5.38 29.85
CA ASP A 598 -10.11 5.48 31.09
C ASP A 598 -9.22 5.18 32.31
N GLU A 599 -8.23 4.28 32.18
CA GLU A 599 -7.17 4.07 33.20
C GLU A 599 -6.37 5.35 33.53
N THR A 600 -6.33 6.34 32.64
CA THR A 600 -5.70 7.66 32.91
C THR A 600 -6.66 8.74 33.41
N ALA A 601 -7.97 8.48 33.42
CA ALA A 601 -8.99 9.39 33.95
C ALA A 601 -9.58 8.89 35.29
N GLY A 602 -9.74 7.58 35.46
CA GLY A 602 -10.28 6.92 36.66
C GLY A 602 -9.42 7.02 37.91
N ALA A 603 -8.24 7.63 37.82
CA ALA A 603 -7.48 8.09 38.99
C ALA A 603 -8.14 9.30 39.70
N ALA A 604 -9.16 9.92 39.08
CA ALA A 604 -9.90 11.07 39.62
C ALA A 604 -11.36 10.77 40.02
N SER A 605 -11.98 9.69 39.54
CA SER A 605 -13.30 9.25 40.02
C SER A 605 -13.59 7.77 39.74
N SER A 606 -14.36 7.15 40.63
CA SER A 606 -14.70 5.72 40.61
C SER A 606 -16.20 5.50 40.36
N SER A 607 -16.58 4.94 39.20
CA SER A 607 -17.86 4.21 39.00
C SER A 607 -17.82 3.36 37.72
N PRO A 608 -18.36 2.12 37.72
CA PRO A 608 -18.31 1.23 36.56
C PRO A 608 -19.62 1.27 35.71
N ALA A 609 -19.51 1.54 34.41
CA ALA A 609 -20.69 1.55 33.51
C ALA A 609 -20.36 1.11 32.06
N CYS A 610 -20.12 -0.19 31.83
CA CYS A 610 -20.18 -0.75 30.45
C CYS A 610 -20.42 -2.28 30.44
N VAL A 611 -21.69 -2.70 30.51
CA VAL A 611 -22.08 -4.13 30.64
C VAL A 611 -21.89 -4.93 29.34
N CYS A 612 -21.99 -4.31 28.17
CA CYS A 612 -22.12 -5.01 26.88
C CYS A 612 -20.88 -5.82 26.44
N CYS A 613 -19.69 -5.55 26.97
CA CYS A 613 -18.45 -6.15 26.46
C CYS A 613 -18.03 -7.45 27.17
N GLY A 614 -18.66 -7.82 28.29
CA GLY A 614 -18.25 -8.98 29.09
C GLY A 614 -18.51 -10.35 28.44
N ARG A 615 -19.57 -10.49 27.64
CA ARG A 615 -20.08 -11.81 27.22
C ARG A 615 -19.34 -12.53 26.08
N ARG A 616 -18.46 -11.86 25.32
CA ARG A 616 -17.77 -12.50 24.17
C ARG A 616 -16.36 -13.03 24.46
N LEU A 617 -15.69 -12.61 25.54
CA LEU A 617 -14.35 -13.13 25.88
C LEU A 617 -14.37 -14.48 26.63
N ALA A 618 -15.51 -14.85 27.22
CA ALA A 618 -15.63 -16.09 28.01
C ALA A 618 -15.56 -17.37 27.17
N LEU A 619 -15.85 -17.31 25.87
CA LEU A 619 -15.94 -18.48 24.99
C LEU A 619 -14.59 -19.00 24.47
N CYS A 620 -13.48 -18.28 24.71
CA CYS A 620 -12.14 -18.70 24.25
C CYS A 620 -11.24 -19.26 25.38
N ASN A 621 -11.78 -19.45 26.59
CA ASN A 621 -10.97 -19.63 27.80
C ASN A 621 -11.29 -20.94 28.56
N GLY A 622 -11.68 -21.99 27.82
CA GLY A 622 -12.38 -23.14 28.41
C GLY A 622 -12.22 -24.50 27.73
N GLU A 623 -11.08 -24.82 27.10
CA GLU A 623 -10.86 -26.22 26.63
C GLU A 623 -9.41 -26.78 26.76
N GLU A 624 -8.39 -25.98 27.08
CA GLU A 624 -6.98 -26.43 27.08
C GLU A 624 -6.39 -26.81 28.47
N GLN A 625 -7.21 -27.32 29.40
CA GLN A 625 -6.73 -27.86 30.68
C GLN A 625 -7.43 -29.17 31.08
N ARG A 626 -7.32 -30.23 30.25
CA ARG A 626 -7.79 -31.57 30.66
C ARG A 626 -7.03 -32.79 30.13
N MET A 627 -5.75 -32.67 29.76
CA MET A 627 -4.89 -33.85 29.56
C MET A 627 -3.39 -33.56 29.77
N LEU A 628 -2.90 -33.81 31.00
CA LEU A 628 -1.56 -34.35 31.31
C LEU A 628 -1.49 -34.71 32.81
N LEU A 629 -0.58 -35.62 33.18
CA LEU A 629 -0.79 -36.53 34.32
C LEU A 629 -0.61 -35.92 35.74
N LYS A 630 -1.28 -36.58 36.68
CA LYS A 630 -1.30 -36.33 38.13
C LYS A 630 -0.22 -37.17 38.84
N PRO A 631 0.70 -36.59 39.63
CA PRO A 631 1.54 -37.34 40.56
C PRO A 631 0.79 -37.64 41.87
N THR A 632 1.02 -38.82 42.44
CA THR A 632 0.37 -39.27 43.68
C THR A 632 1.44 -39.49 44.77
N THR A 633 1.32 -38.77 45.88
CA THR A 633 2.02 -39.02 47.15
C THR A 633 1.27 -40.12 47.94
N ALA A 634 1.85 -40.95 48.81
CA ALA A 634 3.20 -41.09 49.37
C ALA A 634 3.45 -42.63 49.63
N PRO A 635 4.30 -43.17 50.56
CA PRO A 635 5.05 -42.56 51.67
C PRO A 635 6.57 -42.86 51.72
N THR A 636 7.23 -42.20 52.68
CA THR A 636 8.67 -42.27 52.98
C THR A 636 9.03 -43.50 53.83
N LEU A 637 10.19 -44.12 53.60
CA LEU A 637 10.81 -45.07 54.53
C LEU A 637 12.35 -44.97 54.58
N SER A 638 12.90 -45.39 55.71
CA SER A 638 14.13 -44.92 56.36
C SER A 638 15.50 -45.42 55.81
N ALA A 639 16.55 -44.69 56.23
CA ALA A 639 17.89 -45.18 56.63
C ALA A 639 18.97 -45.66 55.63
N ARG A 640 19.97 -44.77 55.46
CA ARG A 640 21.44 -44.99 55.54
C ARG A 640 22.20 -45.79 54.42
N PRO A 641 23.55 -45.68 54.35
CA PRO A 641 24.34 -46.01 53.14
C PRO A 641 25.28 -47.22 53.25
N GLY A 642 25.83 -47.68 52.12
CA GLY A 642 26.94 -48.64 52.06
C GLY A 642 27.58 -48.79 50.66
N SER A 643 28.88 -49.13 50.64
CA SER A 643 29.74 -49.72 49.58
C SER A 643 29.36 -49.60 48.08
N VAL A 644 30.19 -49.10 47.13
CA VAL A 644 31.63 -49.35 46.80
C VAL A 644 31.89 -50.66 46.03
N SER A 645 32.77 -50.59 45.01
CA SER A 645 33.41 -51.69 44.24
C SER A 645 32.59 -52.39 43.12
N PHE A 646 33.17 -52.82 41.98
CA PHE A 646 34.46 -52.49 41.31
C PHE A 646 34.44 -52.99 39.83
N ALA A 647 35.55 -52.77 39.11
CA ALA A 647 36.04 -53.50 37.91
C ALA A 647 35.43 -53.25 36.51
N GLY A 648 36.34 -53.21 35.51
CA GLY A 648 36.10 -53.58 34.10
C GLY A 648 36.67 -54.99 33.83
N PRO A 649 37.27 -55.33 32.67
CA PRO A 649 37.66 -54.45 31.54
C PRO A 649 37.43 -55.02 30.10
N ALA A 650 37.71 -54.18 29.10
CA ALA A 650 38.38 -54.44 27.79
C ALA A 650 37.96 -55.56 26.79
N SER A 651 38.23 -55.23 25.51
CA SER A 651 38.61 -56.08 24.34
C SER A 651 37.56 -56.38 23.24
N ARG A 652 38.07 -56.57 22.01
CA ARG A 652 37.36 -56.87 20.74
C ARG A 652 37.37 -58.38 20.46
N PRO A 653 36.59 -58.88 19.47
CA PRO A 653 37.24 -59.22 18.18
C PRO A 653 36.41 -58.99 16.88
N GLN A 654 37.08 -59.18 15.74
CA GLN A 654 36.57 -59.42 14.35
C GLN A 654 37.03 -60.88 13.97
N PRO A 655 36.76 -61.52 12.78
CA PRO A 655 36.55 -60.97 11.41
C PRO A 655 35.59 -61.75 10.44
N ARG A 656 35.53 -61.32 9.15
CA ARG A 656 35.25 -62.05 7.86
C ARG A 656 33.93 -62.87 7.70
N GLU A 657 33.39 -63.19 6.51
CA GLU A 657 33.84 -63.38 5.09
C GLU A 657 33.01 -62.52 4.08
N GLU A 658 33.48 -62.05 2.90
CA GLU A 658 33.78 -62.69 1.57
C GLU A 658 32.55 -63.35 0.87
N LEU A 659 32.31 -63.24 -0.45
CA LEU A 659 33.09 -62.75 -1.62
C LEU A 659 32.48 -61.42 -2.21
N GLY A 660 32.48 -60.98 -3.49
CA GLY A 660 32.86 -61.44 -4.86
C GLY A 660 31.72 -61.13 -5.88
N SER A 661 31.87 -60.79 -7.18
CA SER A 661 32.95 -60.45 -8.15
C SER A 661 32.35 -59.47 -9.20
N ALA A 662 33.02 -58.58 -9.98
CA ALA A 662 34.15 -58.66 -10.94
C ALA A 662 33.87 -59.53 -12.19
N GLN A 663 34.17 -59.16 -13.45
CA GLN A 663 34.85 -57.97 -14.09
C GLN A 663 34.43 -57.90 -15.61
N ALA A 664 34.91 -57.11 -16.61
CA ALA A 664 35.98 -56.11 -16.86
C ALA A 664 35.49 -55.05 -17.93
N LEU A 665 36.19 -54.45 -18.94
CA LEU A 665 37.55 -54.48 -19.56
C LEU A 665 37.80 -53.14 -20.38
N ALA A 666 38.89 -53.01 -21.17
CA ALA A 666 39.26 -51.84 -22.01
C ALA A 666 40.18 -52.25 -23.21
N PRO A 667 40.64 -51.34 -24.11
CA PRO A 667 41.80 -50.43 -23.88
C PRO A 667 41.64 -49.03 -24.56
N GLY A 668 42.61 -48.07 -24.58
CA GLY A 668 43.88 -47.94 -23.84
C GLY A 668 45.14 -47.57 -24.67
N ALA A 669 45.46 -46.27 -24.88
CA ALA A 669 46.72 -45.79 -25.50
C ALA A 669 47.16 -44.38 -24.99
N GLN A 670 48.44 -44.02 -25.18
CA GLN A 670 49.09 -42.76 -24.74
C GLN A 670 49.33 -41.79 -25.96
N ARG A 671 49.96 -40.60 -25.93
CA ARG A 671 50.90 -39.94 -24.97
C ARG A 671 51.14 -38.43 -25.31
N GLY A 672 51.02 -37.52 -24.34
CA GLY A 672 51.63 -36.16 -24.31
C GLY A 672 51.20 -35.10 -25.37
N GLY A 673 51.41 -33.78 -25.17
CA GLY A 673 51.77 -33.04 -23.95
C GLY A 673 52.52 -31.71 -24.21
N ARG A 674 52.16 -30.62 -23.50
CA ARG A 674 52.75 -29.24 -23.56
C ARG A 674 52.48 -28.49 -24.90
N THR A 675 52.48 -27.16 -25.04
CA THR A 675 52.54 -25.98 -24.13
C THR A 675 52.04 -24.74 -24.89
N GLY A 676 51.61 -23.66 -24.21
CA GLY A 676 51.54 -22.33 -24.85
C GLY A 676 50.82 -21.24 -24.06
N ARG A 677 51.39 -20.02 -24.04
CA ARG A 677 50.74 -18.76 -23.61
C ARG A 677 50.64 -17.81 -24.82
N LEU A 678 49.99 -16.66 -24.58
CA LEU A 678 49.88 -15.42 -25.38
C LEU A 678 48.51 -15.32 -26.08
N ALA A 679 47.64 -14.31 -25.83
CA ALA A 679 47.78 -12.89 -25.48
C ALA A 679 48.17 -11.98 -26.66
N GLY A 680 47.15 -11.40 -27.31
CA GLY A 680 47.25 -10.37 -28.35
C GLY A 680 45.86 -10.18 -29.01
N ARG A 681 45.03 -9.23 -28.58
CA ARG A 681 44.93 -7.80 -29.00
C ARG A 681 44.50 -7.57 -30.47
N ARG A 682 43.30 -6.97 -30.62
CA ARG A 682 42.78 -6.17 -31.76
C ARG A 682 42.59 -6.95 -33.09
N GLY A 683 41.47 -6.85 -33.81
CA GLY A 683 40.23 -6.07 -33.63
C GLY A 683 39.91 -5.19 -34.86
N ARG A 684 38.64 -4.80 -35.04
CA ARG A 684 38.05 -4.15 -36.24
C ARG A 684 37.89 -5.10 -37.44
N GLN A 685 36.99 -4.89 -38.41
CA GLN A 685 35.77 -4.06 -38.50
C GLN A 685 34.91 -4.61 -39.67
N ALA A 686 33.58 -4.58 -39.52
CA ALA A 686 32.61 -4.64 -40.63
C ALA A 686 32.70 -5.90 -41.55
N GLU A 687 31.91 -6.08 -42.61
CA GLU A 687 30.80 -5.29 -43.18
C GLU A 687 29.75 -6.22 -43.85
N THR A 688 28.56 -5.69 -44.20
CA THR A 688 27.56 -6.18 -45.18
C THR A 688 27.49 -7.69 -45.53
N ALA A 689 26.42 -8.43 -45.21
CA ALA A 689 25.05 -8.40 -45.81
C ALA A 689 24.90 -9.22 -47.12
N ARG A 690 23.65 -9.41 -47.58
CA ARG A 690 23.17 -10.17 -48.77
C ARG A 690 23.19 -11.70 -48.67
N GLU A 691 22.37 -12.45 -49.43
CA GLU A 691 20.97 -12.29 -49.92
C GLU A 691 20.58 -13.62 -50.60
N GLN A 692 19.33 -14.13 -50.42
CA GLN A 692 18.67 -15.16 -51.28
C GLN A 692 19.37 -16.56 -51.40
N ASP A 693 18.76 -17.63 -51.94
CA ASP A 693 17.36 -18.09 -51.98
C ASP A 693 17.32 -19.63 -52.31
N SER A 694 16.16 -20.26 -52.16
CA SER A 694 15.70 -21.50 -52.83
C SER A 694 16.33 -22.87 -52.50
N LYS A 695 15.45 -23.75 -51.96
CA LYS A 695 15.21 -25.17 -52.35
C LYS A 695 16.29 -26.22 -51.98
N ASP A 696 15.95 -27.50 -51.75
CA ASP A 696 14.65 -28.21 -51.73
C ASP A 696 14.65 -29.39 -50.72
N ARG A 697 13.50 -30.04 -50.51
CA ARG A 697 13.27 -31.45 -50.04
C ARG A 697 14.36 -32.13 -49.17
N THR A 698 14.06 -32.65 -47.97
CA THR A 698 13.21 -33.86 -47.79
C THR A 698 12.72 -34.10 -46.35
N GLN A 699 11.49 -34.63 -46.26
CA GLN A 699 11.00 -35.72 -45.38
C GLN A 699 11.83 -36.14 -44.14
N PHE A 700 11.18 -36.13 -42.96
CA PHE A 700 10.88 -37.36 -42.20
C PHE A 700 9.79 -37.11 -41.14
N ALA A 701 8.97 -38.14 -40.87
CA ALA A 701 7.98 -38.15 -39.80
C ALA A 701 7.90 -39.56 -39.17
N PRO A 702 7.48 -39.70 -37.90
CA PRO A 702 6.91 -40.94 -37.38
C PRO A 702 5.41 -40.79 -37.01
N GLN A 703 4.71 -41.92 -36.95
CA GLN A 703 3.25 -42.02 -36.76
C GLN A 703 2.86 -42.69 -35.43
N ARG A 704 1.66 -42.37 -34.91
CA ARG A 704 0.58 -43.26 -34.38
C ARG A 704 -0.29 -42.50 -33.35
N ALA A 705 -1.60 -42.32 -33.56
CA ALA A 705 -2.73 -43.27 -33.39
C ALA A 705 -3.13 -43.43 -31.89
N LEU A 706 -4.41 -43.51 -31.48
CA LEU A 706 -5.52 -44.30 -32.04
C LEU A 706 -6.95 -43.71 -31.81
N LEU A 707 -7.85 -44.01 -32.76
CA LEU A 707 -9.29 -44.36 -32.65
C LEU A 707 -10.36 -43.42 -32.04
N HIS A 708 -11.40 -43.17 -32.85
CA HIS A 708 -12.78 -42.80 -32.47
C HIS A 708 -13.72 -44.04 -32.41
N PRO A 709 -14.88 -43.93 -31.72
CA PRO A 709 -16.14 -44.54 -32.13
C PRO A 709 -17.19 -43.49 -32.61
N PRO A 710 -18.22 -43.88 -33.40
CA PRO A 710 -19.18 -42.96 -34.03
C PRO A 710 -20.51 -42.78 -33.26
N PRO A 711 -21.30 -41.72 -33.54
CA PRO A 711 -22.64 -41.53 -33.00
C PRO A 711 -23.69 -42.44 -33.68
N ARG A 712 -24.83 -42.66 -33.00
CA ARG A 712 -26.03 -43.33 -33.55
C ARG A 712 -27.23 -42.39 -33.54
N HIS A 713 -28.14 -42.57 -34.50
CA HIS A 713 -29.41 -41.86 -34.56
C HIS A 713 -30.46 -42.43 -33.57
N GLY A 714 -31.28 -41.53 -33.05
CA GLY A 714 -32.57 -41.74 -32.39
C GLY A 714 -33.15 -40.33 -32.14
N ALA A 715 -34.16 -39.89 -32.91
CA ALA A 715 -35.58 -40.19 -32.75
C ALA A 715 -36.22 -39.33 -31.64
N ALA A 716 -37.34 -38.68 -31.95
CA ALA A 716 -37.93 -37.62 -31.14
C ALA A 716 -38.90 -38.14 -30.07
N VAL A 717 -39.21 -37.28 -29.07
CA VAL A 717 -40.56 -36.96 -28.56
C VAL A 717 -40.43 -35.79 -27.56
N GLU A 718 -41.42 -34.89 -27.57
CA GLU A 718 -41.63 -33.70 -26.70
C GLU A 718 -40.50 -32.65 -26.61
#